data_AF-K1ZPH3-F1
#
_entry.id   AF-K1ZPH3-F1
#
_cell.length_a   1.000
_cell.length_b   1.000
_cell.length_c   1.000
_cell.angle_alpha   90.00
_cell.angle_beta   90.00
_cell.angle_gamma   90.00
#
_symmetry.space_group_name_H-M   'P 1'
#
loop_
_entity.id
_entity.type
_entity.pdbx_description
1 polymer ?
#
loop_
_entity_poly.entity_id
_entity_poly.type
_entity_poly.pdbx_seq_one_letter_code
_entity_poly.pdbx_strand_id
1 'polypeptide(L)'
;MRSMLQMTSIAVLFISLACCGGNSSPTASIPLDTPGSGINALVVADQISYVTAEEALSSASISKSLVKFAVPTSGDYISDQATYYVYEESMQALDTVNVILCSINQTGYEEMVNQGDYAALINYDTCDRSGNQSSNANDQSSGQEINYVQWVVNSSRESNDSEQIVKAWILNPAGETSGTGSSDDNPTSGLGEMRVKMTITEGAGDNNPFGVFHMDIAGYDGNGDESFTVFLEANTDEDGNATIQMAMRNPDIDSSFGESVNAVLDQNSDSGRAYSSSNYGDYSSSTLVAYDSGHYNTEITDFQDDTYQNCLDRDDYVSSVYAYNLYDSEGTRKELNSGFSIMHGDSYGWASYYGIWLSDESSLTSGMTVTGEDEEDYSVMVGGGRLLKRTKIESTLLSIKDQPFYYWDYVTGTTKQISWSGTNFTITGEQVCTESGCVIEETAESIQSFDSGEYIYLWKDGYGNLSFVVPEAGLANSTPVYSYEEAVMTPADIPSNLTLYCYNNCPKGGLSVSDLNNDDPYYSDTYYTVSEEPYVYTFNPTTYQLGTGGDNVTIASGASVNSSSSFSWGIQSGYLVTSELSDPLASLWDQSVTYYWETGPNSWNRYMALLDANDDVVVFDEPMICSYENDDTGTYRLEYNGPGQLWGIPFELSDETSDNFQHWTSLFVIPDGTALDCTDGTYYSKAMSVEQFMRRLSASQCSNLDLPTDLGEPEDLYQDPDIGEAPEVTDDPAFVGGNAI
;
A
#
# COMPACT_ATOMS: atom_id res chain seq x y z
N MET A 1 -10.55 0.10 5.95
CA MET A 1 -9.28 -0.56 6.34
C MET A 1 -9.47 -2.05 6.41
N ARG A 2 -8.33 -2.72 6.22
CA ARG A 2 -8.09 -4.15 6.09
C ARG A 2 -6.57 -4.11 5.75
N SER A 3 -5.46 -4.13 6.55
CA SER A 3 -4.92 -4.49 7.91
C SER A 3 -3.95 -5.74 8.04
N MET A 4 -2.70 -5.72 7.49
CA MET A 4 -1.86 -6.90 7.08
C MET A 4 -0.88 -7.44 8.13
N LEU A 5 -0.67 -8.77 8.15
CA LEU A 5 0.40 -9.43 8.92
C LEU A 5 1.70 -9.50 8.12
N GLN A 6 2.82 -9.21 8.77
CA GLN A 6 4.12 -9.79 8.40
C GLN A 6 4.48 -10.94 9.35
N MET A 7 4.95 -12.05 8.80
CA MET A 7 5.36 -13.21 9.59
C MET A 7 6.74 -13.04 10.22
N THR A 8 6.86 -13.44 11.48
CA THR A 8 8.15 -13.61 12.16
C THR A 8 8.98 -14.75 11.53
N SER A 9 9.88 -14.40 10.61
CA SER A 9 10.71 -15.37 9.90
C SER A 9 11.82 -15.97 10.79
N ILE A 10 11.67 -17.25 11.16
CA ILE A 10 12.80 -18.06 11.65
C ILE A 10 13.71 -18.41 10.46
N ALA A 11 14.95 -17.90 10.48
CA ALA A 11 15.87 -18.02 9.36
C ALA A 11 16.26 -19.48 9.01
N VAL A 12 15.57 -20.06 8.02
CA VAL A 12 15.94 -21.32 7.34
C VAL A 12 16.44 -20.99 5.93
N LEU A 13 17.62 -21.51 5.59
CA LEU A 13 18.38 -21.10 4.40
C LEU A 13 17.84 -21.74 3.11
N PHE A 14 16.77 -21.17 2.54
CA PHE A 14 16.37 -21.46 1.17
C PHE A 14 17.27 -20.71 0.16
N ILE A 15 17.61 -21.38 -0.93
CA ILE A 15 18.38 -20.83 -2.04
C ILE A 15 17.55 -21.04 -3.31
N SER A 16 16.78 -20.02 -3.68
CA SER A 16 16.14 -19.93 -4.99
C SER A 16 17.21 -19.68 -6.07
N LEU A 17 17.21 -20.52 -7.11
CA LEU A 17 17.91 -20.28 -8.36
C LEU A 17 16.90 -20.43 -9.49
N ALA A 18 16.62 -19.35 -10.22
CA ALA A 18 15.87 -19.43 -11.46
C ALA A 18 16.69 -20.18 -12.54
N CYS A 19 16.11 -21.21 -13.14
CA CYS A 19 16.36 -21.61 -14.53
C CYS A 19 15.42 -22.74 -14.99
N CYS A 20 15.11 -22.75 -16.28
CA CYS A 20 14.34 -23.81 -16.92
C CYS A 20 14.99 -25.21 -16.79
N GLY A 21 14.15 -26.25 -16.77
CA GLY A 21 14.47 -27.50 -17.47
C GLY A 21 15.61 -28.36 -16.95
N GLY A 22 15.57 -28.70 -15.65
CA GLY A 22 16.07 -29.99 -15.15
C GLY A 22 17.57 -30.14 -14.88
N ASN A 23 17.90 -30.61 -13.67
CA ASN A 23 19.10 -31.42 -13.44
C ASN A 23 18.90 -32.44 -12.31
N SER A 24 19.46 -33.63 -12.48
CA SER A 24 19.34 -34.75 -11.55
C SER A 24 19.94 -34.45 -10.16
N SER A 25 19.15 -34.62 -9.09
CA SER A 25 19.56 -34.35 -7.71
C SER A 25 20.70 -35.27 -7.23
N PRO A 26 21.72 -34.74 -6.54
CA PRO A 26 22.62 -35.56 -5.73
C PRO A 26 21.90 -35.97 -4.43
N THR A 27 21.80 -37.27 -4.16
CA THR A 27 21.06 -37.81 -3.01
C THR A 27 21.71 -37.46 -1.66
N ALA A 28 21.25 -36.38 -1.03
CA ALA A 28 21.55 -36.02 0.35
C ALA A 28 20.61 -36.75 1.33
N SER A 29 20.91 -38.00 1.65
CA SER A 29 20.06 -38.83 2.50
C SER A 29 20.11 -38.40 3.98
N ILE A 30 19.14 -37.57 4.41
CA ILE A 30 18.78 -37.44 5.83
C ILE A 30 17.91 -38.65 6.20
N PRO A 31 18.27 -39.46 7.22
CA PRO A 31 17.56 -40.70 7.52
C PRO A 31 16.30 -40.45 8.36
N LEU A 32 15.14 -40.33 7.70
CA LEU A 32 13.83 -40.36 8.35
C LEU A 32 13.49 -41.80 8.78
N ASP A 33 13.82 -42.16 10.02
CA ASP A 33 13.73 -43.53 10.55
C ASP A 33 12.34 -43.86 11.16
N THR A 34 11.28 -43.64 10.36
CA THR A 34 9.89 -44.07 10.67
C THR A 34 9.26 -44.69 9.40
N PRO A 35 8.74 -45.94 9.41
CA PRO A 35 8.44 -46.64 8.15
C PRO A 35 6.95 -46.64 7.72
N GLY A 36 6.66 -45.98 6.60
CA GLY A 36 5.37 -46.01 5.87
C GLY A 36 4.50 -44.77 6.14
N SER A 37 3.83 -44.18 5.15
CA SER A 37 3.55 -44.67 3.77
C SER A 37 4.50 -44.11 2.70
N GLY A 38 4.64 -44.83 1.59
CA GLY A 38 5.45 -44.43 0.42
C GLY A 38 4.60 -43.87 -0.72
N ILE A 39 3.69 -42.94 -0.38
CA ILE A 39 2.80 -42.25 -1.33
C ILE A 39 3.27 -40.80 -1.42
N ASN A 40 3.60 -40.35 -2.63
CA ASN A 40 3.96 -38.97 -2.90
C ASN A 40 2.67 -38.14 -3.05
N ALA A 41 2.73 -36.87 -2.67
CA ALA A 41 1.71 -35.91 -3.05
C ALA A 41 1.71 -35.65 -4.57
N LEU A 42 0.59 -35.14 -5.06
CA LEU A 42 0.50 -34.33 -6.28
C LEU A 42 0.30 -32.87 -5.86
N VAL A 43 0.89 -31.95 -6.63
CA VAL A 43 0.84 -30.50 -6.45
C VAL A 43 0.37 -29.90 -7.77
N VAL A 44 -0.52 -28.90 -7.74
CA VAL A 44 -0.94 -28.12 -8.92
C VAL A 44 -0.21 -26.77 -8.94
N ALA A 45 -0.28 -26.01 -10.04
CA ALA A 45 0.24 -24.64 -10.05
C ALA A 45 -0.45 -23.74 -9.02
N ASP A 46 0.32 -22.81 -8.46
CA ASP A 46 -0.12 -21.77 -7.52
C ASP A 46 -0.69 -20.53 -8.22
N GLN A 47 -0.31 -20.31 -9.49
CA GLN A 47 -0.79 -19.23 -10.36
C GLN A 47 -0.81 -19.67 -11.83
N ILE A 48 -1.61 -18.98 -12.63
CA ILE A 48 -1.71 -19.08 -14.09
C ILE A 48 -1.51 -17.69 -14.68
N SER A 49 -0.68 -17.58 -15.70
CA SER A 49 -0.41 -16.35 -16.44
C SER A 49 -0.11 -16.64 -17.90
N TYR A 50 -0.50 -15.74 -18.79
CA TYR A 50 -0.13 -15.76 -20.20
C TYR A 50 1.27 -15.15 -20.45
N VAL A 51 1.81 -14.38 -19.50
CA VAL A 51 3.08 -13.64 -19.64
C VAL A 51 3.88 -13.69 -18.33
N THR A 52 5.16 -14.05 -18.43
CA THR A 52 6.12 -14.04 -17.31
C THR A 52 6.85 -12.70 -17.25
N ALA A 53 7.02 -12.15 -16.06
CA ALA A 53 7.79 -10.92 -15.85
C ALA A 53 9.31 -11.15 -16.06
N GLU A 54 10.03 -10.10 -16.50
CA GLU A 54 11.49 -10.12 -16.58
C GLU A 54 12.10 -9.79 -15.20
N GLU A 55 12.78 -10.75 -14.56
CA GLU A 55 13.36 -10.65 -13.20
C GLU A 55 14.52 -9.62 -13.05
N ALA A 56 14.74 -8.73 -14.02
CA ALA A 56 15.94 -7.89 -14.12
C ALA A 56 15.67 -6.46 -14.59
N LEU A 57 15.54 -5.52 -13.64
CA LEU A 57 15.66 -4.07 -13.94
C LEU A 57 17.07 -3.77 -14.49
N SER A 58 17.20 -3.69 -15.82
CA SER A 58 18.51 -3.60 -16.47
C SER A 58 19.25 -2.30 -16.14
N SER A 59 20.50 -2.40 -15.67
CA SER A 59 21.26 -1.26 -15.14
C SER A 59 21.77 -0.32 -16.24
N ALA A 60 20.92 0.59 -16.71
CA ALA A 60 21.10 1.45 -17.89
C ALA A 60 22.13 2.60 -17.75
N SER A 61 23.41 2.27 -17.57
CA SER A 61 24.57 3.07 -18.02
C SER A 61 24.63 4.59 -17.69
N ILE A 62 24.54 4.97 -16.41
CA ILE A 62 24.74 6.37 -15.96
C ILE A 62 26.12 6.93 -16.38
N SER A 63 26.13 8.06 -17.10
CA SER A 63 27.33 8.70 -17.65
C SER A 63 27.69 10.05 -16.99
N LYS A 64 28.57 9.96 -15.97
CA LYS A 64 29.46 10.99 -15.39
C LYS A 64 28.99 11.82 -14.18
N SER A 65 29.72 11.54 -13.08
CA SER A 65 30.46 12.56 -12.30
C SER A 65 29.80 13.19 -11.08
N LEU A 66 28.99 12.43 -10.35
CA LEU A 66 29.00 12.49 -8.87
C LEU A 66 29.88 11.36 -8.29
N VAL A 67 30.10 11.39 -6.98
CA VAL A 67 31.02 10.46 -6.30
C VAL A 67 30.45 9.05 -6.35
N LYS A 68 31.07 8.16 -7.13
CA LYS A 68 30.75 6.73 -7.10
C LYS A 68 31.23 6.12 -5.78
N PHE A 69 30.34 6.09 -4.80
CA PHE A 69 30.30 5.00 -3.85
C PHE A 69 30.08 3.66 -4.59
N ALA A 70 30.45 2.56 -3.96
CA ALA A 70 30.21 1.23 -4.52
C ALA A 70 28.83 0.75 -4.06
N VAL A 71 28.00 0.33 -5.02
CA VAL A 71 26.77 -0.44 -4.74
C VAL A 71 27.14 -1.66 -3.87
N PRO A 72 26.33 -2.04 -2.88
CA PRO A 72 26.62 -3.22 -2.06
C PRO A 72 26.75 -4.50 -2.89
N THR A 73 27.61 -5.41 -2.44
CA THR A 73 27.95 -6.67 -3.15
C THR A 73 27.94 -7.89 -2.22
N SER A 74 27.25 -7.76 -1.09
CA SER A 74 27.14 -8.70 0.01
C SER A 74 25.87 -8.42 0.79
N GLY A 75 25.60 -9.22 1.83
CA GLY A 75 24.48 -9.00 2.75
C GLY A 75 23.10 -9.20 2.12
N ASP A 76 22.11 -8.67 2.82
CA ASP A 76 20.68 -8.78 2.51
C ASP A 76 20.38 -8.20 1.13
N TYR A 77 21.10 -7.15 0.69
CA TYR A 77 21.01 -6.57 -0.65
C TYR A 77 21.15 -7.60 -1.79
N ILE A 78 21.85 -8.71 -1.55
CA ILE A 78 22.05 -9.79 -2.53
C ILE A 78 21.08 -10.97 -2.34
N SER A 79 20.54 -11.19 -1.12
CA SER A 79 19.60 -12.29 -0.85
C SER A 79 18.13 -11.89 -0.98
N ASP A 80 17.77 -10.66 -0.65
CA ASP A 80 16.42 -10.13 -0.82
C ASP A 80 16.08 -10.13 -2.32
N GLN A 81 14.97 -10.76 -2.70
CA GLN A 81 14.50 -10.85 -4.08
C GLN A 81 13.27 -9.96 -4.26
N ALA A 82 13.20 -9.26 -5.39
CA ALA A 82 12.05 -8.45 -5.73
C ALA A 82 10.96 -9.34 -6.32
N THR A 83 9.71 -9.09 -5.94
CA THR A 83 8.54 -9.68 -6.59
C THR A 83 8.26 -8.91 -7.87
N TYR A 84 8.23 -9.62 -9.00
CA TYR A 84 7.88 -9.06 -10.30
C TYR A 84 6.51 -9.57 -10.75
N TYR A 85 5.71 -8.72 -11.38
CA TYR A 85 4.43 -9.10 -11.98
C TYR A 85 4.16 -8.29 -13.25
N VAL A 86 3.47 -8.91 -14.22
CA VAL A 86 3.04 -8.22 -15.45
C VAL A 86 1.59 -7.81 -15.28
N TYR A 87 1.29 -6.53 -15.51
CA TYR A 87 -0.08 -6.04 -15.62
C TYR A 87 -0.50 -5.97 -17.11
N GLU A 88 -1.61 -6.60 -17.44
CA GLU A 88 -2.31 -6.41 -18.72
C GLU A 88 -3.81 -6.68 -18.51
N GLU A 89 -4.67 -5.81 -19.06
CA GLU A 89 -6.11 -5.75 -18.79
C GLU A 89 -6.86 -7.07 -19.12
N SER A 90 -6.43 -7.80 -20.14
CA SER A 90 -6.99 -9.13 -20.49
C SER A 90 -6.72 -10.22 -19.46
N MET A 91 -5.74 -10.03 -18.59
CA MET A 91 -5.39 -10.99 -17.54
C MET A 91 -6.24 -10.83 -16.27
N GLN A 92 -7.09 -9.78 -16.16
CA GLN A 92 -7.97 -9.60 -14.99
C GLN A 92 -8.91 -10.81 -14.78
N ALA A 93 -9.35 -11.47 -15.85
CA ALA A 93 -10.16 -12.70 -15.76
C ALA A 93 -9.39 -13.92 -15.21
N LEU A 94 -8.07 -13.82 -15.04
CA LEU A 94 -7.27 -14.82 -14.30
C LEU A 94 -7.17 -14.50 -12.80
N ASP A 95 -7.57 -13.31 -12.34
CA ASP A 95 -7.44 -12.95 -10.92
C ASP A 95 -8.28 -13.90 -10.03
N THR A 96 -9.53 -14.16 -10.39
CA THR A 96 -10.39 -15.17 -9.73
C THR A 96 -9.72 -16.55 -9.71
N VAL A 97 -9.09 -16.96 -10.81
CA VAL A 97 -8.37 -18.25 -10.91
C VAL A 97 -7.16 -18.29 -9.98
N ASN A 98 -6.37 -17.21 -9.96
CA ASN A 98 -5.16 -17.07 -9.15
C ASN A 98 -5.48 -16.98 -7.65
N VAL A 99 -6.54 -16.28 -7.27
CA VAL A 99 -7.04 -16.25 -5.89
C VAL A 99 -7.42 -17.65 -5.41
N ILE A 100 -8.14 -18.43 -6.24
CA ILE A 100 -8.52 -19.82 -5.92
C ILE A 100 -7.29 -20.72 -5.75
N LEU A 101 -6.34 -20.68 -6.69
CA LEU A 101 -5.14 -21.53 -6.66
C LEU A 101 -4.23 -21.19 -5.47
N CYS A 102 -3.98 -19.90 -5.22
CA CYS A 102 -3.22 -19.45 -4.06
C CYS A 102 -3.92 -19.84 -2.74
N SER A 103 -5.24 -19.68 -2.64
CA SER A 103 -6.00 -20.05 -1.44
C SER A 103 -5.90 -21.55 -1.13
N ILE A 104 -5.97 -22.40 -2.17
CA ILE A 104 -5.77 -23.84 -2.05
C ILE A 104 -4.33 -24.18 -1.68
N ASN A 105 -3.33 -23.53 -2.29
CA ASN A 105 -1.91 -23.75 -1.98
C ASN A 105 -1.59 -23.44 -0.50
N GLN A 106 -2.18 -22.36 0.05
CA GLN A 106 -2.02 -22.00 1.47
C GLN A 106 -2.57 -23.05 2.47
N THR A 107 -3.30 -24.08 2.02
CA THR A 107 -3.78 -25.17 2.87
C THR A 107 -2.73 -26.25 3.19
N GLY A 108 -1.59 -26.29 2.51
CA GLY A 108 -0.56 -27.34 2.73
C GLY A 108 -1.04 -28.77 2.44
N TYR A 109 -1.98 -28.92 1.51
CA TYR A 109 -2.66 -30.19 1.21
C TYR A 109 -1.71 -31.29 0.73
N GLU A 110 -0.55 -30.92 0.21
CA GLU A 110 0.53 -31.79 -0.26
C GLU A 110 1.39 -32.33 0.89
N GLU A 111 1.58 -31.59 1.98
CA GLU A 111 2.22 -32.13 3.19
C GLU A 111 1.24 -33.00 4.00
N MET A 112 -0.05 -32.65 3.99
CA MET A 112 -1.09 -33.29 4.80
C MET A 112 -1.75 -34.53 4.16
N VAL A 113 -1.20 -35.04 3.05
CA VAL A 113 -1.73 -36.22 2.34
C VAL A 113 -1.85 -37.44 3.28
N ASN A 114 -3.08 -37.91 3.44
CA ASN A 114 -3.50 -39.02 4.31
C ASN A 114 -3.26 -38.81 5.83
N GLN A 115 -3.05 -37.58 6.31
CA GLN A 115 -2.88 -37.32 7.75
C GLN A 115 -4.22 -37.27 8.52
N GLY A 116 -5.29 -36.81 7.87
CA GLY A 116 -6.63 -36.70 8.46
C GLY A 116 -7.35 -35.43 8.05
N ASP A 117 -8.34 -35.04 8.85
CA ASP A 117 -8.98 -33.73 8.81
C ASP A 117 -8.15 -32.75 9.66
N TYR A 118 -7.93 -31.52 9.17
CA TYR A 118 -7.14 -30.49 9.85
C TYR A 118 -7.67 -29.09 9.54
N ALA A 119 -7.16 -28.07 10.24
CA ALA A 119 -7.48 -26.66 10.00
C ALA A 119 -6.29 -25.90 9.40
N ALA A 120 -6.59 -24.92 8.53
CA ALA A 120 -5.62 -23.98 7.99
C ALA A 120 -6.21 -22.56 8.00
N LEU A 121 -5.39 -21.54 8.27
CA LEU A 121 -5.79 -20.12 8.17
C LEU A 121 -5.27 -19.54 6.85
N ILE A 122 -6.18 -19.21 5.94
CA ILE A 122 -5.87 -18.71 4.60
C ILE A 122 -5.92 -17.19 4.59
N ASN A 123 -4.85 -16.56 4.13
CA ASN A 123 -4.72 -15.11 3.98
C ASN A 123 -5.14 -14.70 2.55
N TYR A 124 -6.37 -14.23 2.39
CA TYR A 124 -6.92 -13.85 1.09
C TYR A 124 -6.19 -12.67 0.44
N ASP A 125 -5.75 -11.67 1.18
CA ASP A 125 -5.10 -10.47 0.63
C ASP A 125 -3.68 -10.73 0.10
N THR A 126 -3.05 -11.84 0.51
CA THR A 126 -1.83 -12.34 -0.18
C THR A 126 -2.10 -13.13 -1.44
N CYS A 127 -3.37 -13.49 -1.70
CA CYS A 127 -3.81 -14.15 -2.92
C CYS A 127 -4.48 -13.18 -3.90
N ASP A 128 -5.13 -12.13 -3.41
CA ASP A 128 -5.61 -11.03 -4.25
C ASP A 128 -4.43 -10.20 -4.76
N ARG A 129 -4.36 -10.09 -6.08
CA ARG A 129 -3.34 -9.32 -6.81
C ARG A 129 -3.97 -8.22 -7.66
N SER A 130 -5.29 -8.07 -7.60
CA SER A 130 -5.99 -6.97 -8.23
C SER A 130 -5.62 -5.69 -7.46
N GLY A 131 -4.77 -4.85 -8.07
CA GLY A 131 -4.14 -3.68 -7.45
C GLY A 131 -5.10 -2.51 -7.21
N ASN A 132 -6.29 -2.76 -6.68
CA ASN A 132 -7.36 -1.78 -6.45
C ASN A 132 -7.07 -0.93 -5.19
N GLN A 133 -5.90 -0.29 -5.15
CA GLN A 133 -5.55 0.69 -4.13
C GLN A 133 -6.46 1.91 -4.30
N SER A 134 -7.48 2.00 -3.44
CA SER A 134 -8.57 2.97 -3.55
C SER A 134 -8.06 4.40 -3.68
N SER A 135 -8.51 5.10 -4.72
CA SER A 135 -7.99 6.38 -5.20
C SER A 135 -8.33 7.59 -4.30
N ASN A 136 -7.74 7.64 -3.10
CA ASN A 136 -7.80 8.78 -2.18
C ASN A 136 -6.41 9.24 -1.73
N ALA A 137 -5.79 10.12 -2.52
CA ALA A 137 -4.49 10.75 -2.24
C ALA A 137 -4.52 11.80 -1.09
N ASN A 138 -5.24 11.51 0.00
CA ASN A 138 -5.33 12.34 1.21
C ASN A 138 -5.42 11.52 2.51
N ASP A 139 -5.53 10.18 2.46
CA ASP A 139 -5.67 9.37 3.67
C ASP A 139 -4.28 8.95 4.21
N GLN A 140 -4.01 9.23 5.48
CA GLN A 140 -2.73 8.92 6.11
C GLN A 140 -2.79 7.56 6.81
N SER A 141 -1.86 6.65 6.46
CA SER A 141 -1.65 5.35 7.12
C SER A 141 -2.83 4.36 7.02
N SER A 142 -2.76 3.48 6.04
CA SER A 142 -3.44 2.16 6.08
C SER A 142 -2.56 1.09 5.41
N GLY A 143 -2.67 -0.16 5.84
CA GLY A 143 -2.17 -1.34 5.10
C GLY A 143 -3.31 -2.15 4.48
N GLN A 144 -3.03 -3.03 3.49
CA GLN A 144 -3.89 -4.16 2.95
C GLN A 144 -4.07 -5.26 4.03
N GLU A 145 -4.94 -6.31 3.98
CA GLU A 145 -5.24 -7.16 5.18
C GLU A 145 -4.50 -8.49 5.36
N ILE A 146 -4.63 -9.03 6.55
CA ILE A 146 -4.88 -10.43 6.80
C ILE A 146 -6.36 -10.70 7.07
N ASN A 147 -7.14 -10.86 6.00
CA ASN A 147 -8.38 -11.62 6.08
C ASN A 147 -8.01 -13.10 6.29
N TYR A 148 -7.64 -13.48 7.51
CA TYR A 148 -7.45 -14.88 7.87
C TYR A 148 -8.81 -15.57 8.00
N VAL A 149 -9.11 -16.45 7.04
CA VAL A 149 -10.31 -17.29 7.05
C VAL A 149 -9.90 -18.73 7.35
N GLN A 150 -10.54 -19.34 8.35
CA GLN A 150 -10.28 -20.73 8.70
C GLN A 150 -10.97 -21.67 7.71
N TRP A 151 -10.16 -22.51 7.05
CA TRP A 151 -10.60 -23.63 6.24
C TRP A 151 -10.41 -24.92 7.04
N VAL A 152 -11.40 -25.82 7.01
CA VAL A 152 -11.23 -27.21 7.43
C VAL A 152 -10.92 -28.02 6.18
N VAL A 153 -9.87 -28.84 6.20
CA VAL A 153 -9.30 -29.48 5.00
C VAL A 153 -9.03 -30.97 5.24
N ASN A 154 -9.21 -31.78 4.19
CA ASN A 154 -8.81 -33.19 4.15
C ASN A 154 -8.10 -33.47 2.82
N SER A 155 -6.89 -34.01 2.86
CA SER A 155 -6.14 -34.43 1.66
C SER A 155 -5.90 -35.94 1.70
N SER A 156 -6.26 -36.65 0.63
CA SER A 156 -6.27 -38.11 0.59
C SER A 156 -5.79 -38.69 -0.74
N ARG A 157 -5.02 -39.78 -0.70
CA ARG A 157 -4.48 -40.45 -1.90
C ARG A 157 -4.26 -41.94 -1.64
N GLU A 158 -4.93 -42.82 -2.40
CA GLU A 158 -4.86 -44.28 -2.18
C GLU A 158 -3.49 -44.87 -2.57
N SER A 159 -2.87 -44.39 -3.65
CA SER A 159 -1.57 -44.85 -4.14
C SER A 159 -0.88 -43.84 -5.06
N ASN A 160 0.38 -44.08 -5.42
CA ASN A 160 1.10 -43.26 -6.43
C ASN A 160 0.50 -43.34 -7.84
N ASP A 161 -0.28 -44.39 -8.13
CA ASP A 161 -1.00 -44.59 -9.40
C ASP A 161 -2.47 -44.13 -9.30
N SER A 162 -2.88 -43.54 -8.16
CA SER A 162 -4.23 -43.05 -7.89
C SER A 162 -4.29 -41.52 -7.91
N GLU A 163 -5.47 -40.99 -8.19
CA GLU A 163 -5.82 -39.58 -8.04
C GLU A 163 -5.67 -39.14 -6.57
N GLN A 164 -5.34 -37.86 -6.35
CA GLN A 164 -5.36 -37.22 -5.04
C GLN A 164 -6.63 -36.39 -4.90
N ILE A 165 -7.37 -36.58 -3.81
CA ILE A 165 -8.62 -35.86 -3.55
C ILE A 165 -8.39 -34.95 -2.35
N VAL A 166 -8.50 -33.64 -2.59
CA VAL A 166 -8.50 -32.59 -1.57
C VAL A 166 -9.94 -32.11 -1.40
N LYS A 167 -10.38 -31.99 -0.15
CA LYS A 167 -11.67 -31.44 0.25
C LYS A 167 -11.44 -30.27 1.19
N ALA A 168 -12.19 -29.18 1.04
CA ALA A 168 -12.22 -28.12 2.02
C ALA A 168 -13.65 -27.65 2.32
N TRP A 169 -13.86 -27.21 3.56
CA TRP A 169 -15.06 -26.58 4.06
C TRP A 169 -14.68 -25.22 4.66
N ILE A 170 -15.35 -24.17 4.22
CA ILE A 170 -15.16 -22.81 4.71
C ILE A 170 -16.46 -22.39 5.38
N LEU A 171 -16.42 -22.16 6.69
CA LEU A 171 -17.60 -21.86 7.51
C LEU A 171 -17.66 -20.36 7.84
N ASN A 172 -18.83 -19.75 7.68
CA ASN A 172 -19.06 -18.31 7.85
C ASN A 172 -17.98 -17.41 7.18
N PRO A 173 -17.68 -17.56 5.87
CA PRO A 173 -16.64 -16.77 5.19
C PRO A 173 -16.87 -15.24 5.24
N ALA A 174 -18.09 -14.79 5.54
CA ALA A 174 -18.45 -13.37 5.75
C ALA A 174 -18.15 -12.83 7.18
N GLY A 175 -17.69 -13.68 8.10
CA GLY A 175 -17.67 -13.40 9.55
C GLY A 175 -19.08 -13.32 10.17
N GLU A 176 -19.18 -13.18 11.50
CA GLU A 176 -20.49 -13.03 12.19
C GLU A 176 -21.09 -11.61 12.06
N THR A 177 -21.07 -11.02 10.86
CA THR A 177 -21.70 -9.73 10.57
C THR A 177 -23.22 -9.86 10.40
N SER A 178 -23.94 -10.05 11.52
CA SER A 178 -25.41 -10.08 11.54
C SER A 178 -26.05 -8.68 11.34
N GLY A 179 -25.71 -8.02 10.24
CA GLY A 179 -26.12 -6.66 9.89
C GLY A 179 -27.11 -6.61 8.72
N THR A 180 -28.25 -5.98 8.91
CA THR A 180 -29.24 -5.76 7.84
C THR A 180 -28.88 -4.55 6.96
N GLY A 181 -27.67 -4.59 6.37
CA GLY A 181 -27.18 -3.62 5.40
C GLY A 181 -27.71 -3.88 3.98
N SER A 182 -27.47 -2.94 3.06
CA SER A 182 -27.70 -3.13 1.62
C SER A 182 -26.61 -3.99 0.98
N SER A 183 -26.94 -4.60 -0.15
CA SER A 183 -26.39 -5.86 -0.67
C SER A 183 -25.20 -5.75 -1.64
N ASP A 184 -24.70 -4.54 -1.90
CA ASP A 184 -24.21 -4.24 -3.25
C ASP A 184 -22.67 -4.18 -3.38
N ASP A 185 -21.92 -4.18 -2.26
CA ASP A 185 -20.46 -3.88 -2.23
C ASP A 185 -19.56 -5.00 -1.63
N ASN A 186 -20.07 -6.22 -1.35
CA ASN A 186 -19.23 -7.35 -0.90
C ASN A 186 -19.82 -8.71 -1.34
N PRO A 187 -19.16 -9.48 -2.23
CA PRO A 187 -19.67 -10.76 -2.75
C PRO A 187 -19.79 -11.87 -1.70
N THR A 188 -19.15 -11.73 -0.52
CA THR A 188 -19.29 -12.70 0.57
C THR A 188 -20.50 -12.44 1.48
N SER A 189 -21.13 -11.26 1.44
CA SER A 189 -22.07 -10.83 2.47
C SER A 189 -23.38 -11.64 2.45
N GLY A 190 -23.46 -12.65 3.31
CA GLY A 190 -24.60 -13.57 3.44
C GLY A 190 -24.26 -15.06 3.27
N LEU A 191 -23.04 -15.39 2.85
CA LEU A 191 -22.57 -16.79 2.73
C LEU A 191 -22.38 -17.45 4.10
N GLY A 192 -23.00 -18.63 4.27
CA GLY A 192 -22.89 -19.45 5.49
C GLY A 192 -21.84 -20.57 5.38
N GLU A 193 -21.72 -21.19 4.20
CA GLU A 193 -20.76 -22.27 3.95
C GLU A 193 -20.26 -22.23 2.50
N MET A 194 -18.98 -22.55 2.28
CA MET A 194 -18.48 -22.96 0.96
C MET A 194 -17.85 -24.35 1.05
N ARG A 195 -18.05 -25.16 0.00
CA ARG A 195 -17.54 -26.53 -0.12
C ARG A 195 -16.67 -26.63 -1.37
N VAL A 196 -15.42 -27.08 -1.21
CA VAL A 196 -14.45 -27.24 -2.29
C VAL A 196 -14.04 -28.70 -2.42
N LYS A 197 -13.95 -29.21 -3.65
CA LYS A 197 -13.42 -30.54 -3.96
C LYS A 197 -12.48 -30.45 -5.17
N MET A 198 -11.18 -30.64 -4.94
CA MET A 198 -10.19 -30.75 -6.00
C MET A 198 -9.76 -32.21 -6.17
N THR A 199 -9.77 -32.70 -7.41
CA THR A 199 -9.27 -34.02 -7.80
C THR A 199 -8.08 -33.84 -8.72
N ILE A 200 -6.87 -34.18 -8.26
CA ILE A 200 -5.62 -34.08 -9.02
C ILE A 200 -5.29 -35.46 -9.59
N THR A 201 -5.11 -35.57 -10.90
CA THR A 201 -4.76 -36.82 -11.59
C THR A 201 -3.27 -36.87 -11.95
N GLU A 202 -2.67 -35.73 -12.31
CA GLU A 202 -1.24 -35.54 -12.54
C GLU A 202 -0.77 -34.24 -11.88
N GLY A 203 0.41 -34.25 -11.26
CA GLY A 203 0.99 -33.05 -10.62
C GLY A 203 1.83 -32.23 -11.59
N ALA A 204 1.99 -30.94 -11.29
CA ALA A 204 2.80 -30.00 -12.06
C ALA A 204 4.27 -30.45 -12.21
N GLY A 205 4.87 -30.18 -13.37
CA GLY A 205 6.28 -30.47 -13.67
C GLY A 205 6.68 -30.16 -15.11
N ASP A 206 7.93 -30.51 -15.49
CA ASP A 206 8.63 -30.09 -16.72
C ASP A 206 7.87 -30.18 -18.07
N ASN A 207 6.80 -30.98 -18.18
CA ASN A 207 6.00 -31.15 -19.42
C ASN A 207 4.51 -30.81 -19.25
N ASN A 208 4.10 -30.44 -18.03
CA ASN A 208 2.77 -29.90 -17.73
C ASN A 208 2.94 -28.99 -16.50
N PRO A 209 3.16 -27.66 -16.69
CA PRO A 209 3.48 -26.76 -15.58
C PRO A 209 2.30 -26.53 -14.63
N PHE A 210 1.06 -26.85 -15.03
CA PHE A 210 -0.14 -26.64 -14.22
C PHE A 210 -0.62 -27.89 -13.48
N GLY A 211 -0.24 -29.07 -13.97
CA GLY A 211 -0.80 -30.36 -13.57
C GLY A 211 -2.09 -30.70 -14.34
N VAL A 212 -2.72 -31.81 -13.99
CA VAL A 212 -4.08 -32.16 -14.46
C VAL A 212 -4.97 -32.30 -13.23
N PHE A 213 -5.92 -31.38 -13.08
CA PHE A 213 -6.85 -31.35 -11.95
C PHE A 213 -8.22 -30.81 -12.36
N HIS A 214 -9.24 -31.23 -11.63
CA HIS A 214 -10.61 -30.70 -11.71
C HIS A 214 -11.06 -30.29 -10.31
N MET A 215 -11.56 -29.06 -10.16
CA MET A 215 -11.98 -28.49 -8.89
C MET A 215 -13.43 -27.98 -8.98
N ASP A 216 -14.29 -28.50 -8.11
CA ASP A 216 -15.66 -28.03 -7.91
C ASP A 216 -15.73 -27.14 -6.66
N ILE A 217 -16.44 -26.01 -6.74
CA ILE A 217 -16.75 -25.11 -5.62
C ILE A 217 -18.26 -24.85 -5.58
N ALA A 218 -18.87 -25.01 -4.40
CA ALA A 218 -20.26 -24.65 -4.13
C ALA A 218 -20.33 -23.66 -2.96
N GLY A 219 -20.99 -22.52 -3.14
CA GLY A 219 -21.28 -21.55 -2.09
C GLY A 219 -22.75 -21.56 -1.69
N TYR A 220 -23.04 -21.53 -0.39
CA TYR A 220 -24.39 -21.55 0.18
C TYR A 220 -24.62 -20.35 1.11
N ASP A 221 -25.83 -19.81 1.11
CA ASP A 221 -26.22 -18.70 1.97
C ASP A 221 -26.46 -19.13 3.42
N GLY A 222 -26.73 -18.16 4.31
CA GLY A 222 -27.12 -18.42 5.70
C GLY A 222 -28.46 -19.14 5.90
N ASN A 223 -29.23 -19.45 4.84
CA ASN A 223 -30.41 -20.31 4.88
C ASN A 223 -30.11 -21.75 4.41
N GLY A 224 -28.97 -21.97 3.73
CA GLY A 224 -28.57 -23.23 3.11
C GLY A 224 -29.01 -23.37 1.65
N ASP A 225 -29.41 -22.28 0.99
CA ASP A 225 -29.70 -22.24 -0.44
C ASP A 225 -28.42 -21.94 -1.26
N GLU A 226 -28.24 -22.62 -2.39
CA GLU A 226 -27.07 -22.47 -3.28
C GLU A 226 -27.02 -21.03 -3.84
N SER A 227 -25.89 -20.36 -3.65
CA SER A 227 -25.67 -18.94 -3.99
C SER A 227 -24.76 -18.73 -5.21
N PHE A 228 -23.80 -19.64 -5.41
CA PHE A 228 -23.00 -19.71 -6.64
C PHE A 228 -22.35 -21.09 -6.75
N THR A 229 -21.95 -21.46 -7.96
CA THR A 229 -21.08 -22.61 -8.22
C THR A 229 -19.92 -22.20 -9.11
N VAL A 230 -18.77 -22.84 -8.95
CA VAL A 230 -17.60 -22.67 -9.83
C VAL A 230 -17.04 -24.04 -10.18
N PHE A 231 -16.61 -24.24 -11.43
CA PHE A 231 -15.63 -25.27 -11.74
C PHE A 231 -14.34 -24.63 -12.25
N LEU A 232 -13.21 -25.26 -11.94
CA LEU A 232 -11.88 -24.93 -12.47
C LEU A 232 -11.16 -26.22 -12.85
N GLU A 233 -10.83 -26.38 -14.13
CA GLU A 233 -10.11 -27.53 -14.67
C GLU A 233 -8.80 -27.10 -15.36
N ALA A 234 -7.72 -27.82 -15.08
CA ALA A 234 -6.51 -27.85 -15.90
C ALA A 234 -6.35 -29.26 -16.50
N ASN A 235 -6.15 -29.34 -17.83
CA ASN A 235 -6.10 -30.59 -18.57
C ASN A 235 -5.11 -30.50 -19.74
N THR A 236 -5.03 -31.54 -20.59
CA THR A 236 -4.16 -31.57 -21.77
C THR A 236 -4.94 -32.05 -23.00
N ASP A 237 -4.83 -31.32 -24.12
CA ASP A 237 -5.58 -31.61 -25.36
C ASP A 237 -4.97 -32.73 -26.23
N GLU A 238 -5.60 -33.04 -27.38
CA GLU A 238 -5.12 -34.07 -28.30
C GLU A 238 -3.77 -33.74 -28.99
N ASP A 239 -3.38 -32.46 -29.06
CA ASP A 239 -2.12 -32.00 -29.65
C ASP A 239 -1.00 -31.86 -28.60
N GLY A 240 -1.35 -31.80 -27.30
CA GLY A 240 -0.46 -31.76 -26.15
C GLY A 240 -0.43 -30.42 -25.41
N ASN A 241 -1.27 -29.46 -25.77
CA ASN A 241 -1.33 -28.15 -25.11
C ASN A 241 -2.03 -28.28 -23.75
N ALA A 242 -1.64 -27.44 -22.79
CA ALA A 242 -2.38 -27.30 -21.54
C ALA A 242 -3.68 -26.52 -21.79
N THR A 243 -4.79 -26.99 -21.25
CA THR A 243 -6.10 -26.32 -21.35
C THR A 243 -6.58 -25.93 -19.97
N ILE A 244 -6.87 -24.65 -19.77
CA ILE A 244 -7.42 -24.10 -18.52
C ILE A 244 -8.86 -23.67 -18.79
N GLN A 245 -9.81 -24.17 -18.01
CA GLN A 245 -11.22 -23.80 -18.10
C GLN A 245 -11.76 -23.46 -16.73
N MET A 246 -12.39 -22.30 -16.60
CA MET A 246 -13.07 -21.86 -15.40
C MET A 246 -14.44 -21.30 -15.77
N ALA A 247 -15.47 -21.58 -14.99
CA ALA A 247 -16.71 -20.84 -15.07
C ALA A 247 -17.41 -20.74 -13.72
N MET A 248 -17.81 -19.52 -13.36
CA MET A 248 -18.65 -19.21 -12.21
C MET A 248 -20.09 -19.00 -12.66
N ARG A 249 -21.03 -19.63 -11.96
CA ARG A 249 -22.46 -19.54 -12.20
C ARG A 249 -23.18 -18.97 -10.99
N ASN A 250 -23.96 -17.92 -11.21
CA ASN A 250 -24.89 -17.37 -10.23
C ASN A 250 -26.33 -17.79 -10.60
N PRO A 251 -27.12 -18.36 -9.67
CA PRO A 251 -28.48 -18.83 -9.95
C PRO A 251 -29.50 -17.72 -10.29
N ASP A 252 -29.21 -16.45 -9.99
CA ASP A 252 -30.04 -15.30 -10.40
C ASP A 252 -29.75 -14.82 -11.84
N ILE A 253 -28.72 -15.34 -12.51
CA ILE A 253 -28.38 -15.03 -13.92
C ILE A 253 -28.97 -16.11 -14.84
N ASP A 254 -29.88 -15.73 -15.75
CA ASP A 254 -30.60 -16.68 -16.59
C ASP A 254 -29.78 -17.13 -17.82
N SER A 255 -29.18 -18.31 -17.70
CA SER A 255 -28.57 -19.13 -18.76
C SER A 255 -27.17 -18.76 -19.30
N SER A 256 -26.48 -17.77 -18.72
CA SER A 256 -25.04 -17.52 -18.93
C SER A 256 -24.22 -17.71 -17.64
N PHE A 257 -22.90 -17.83 -17.77
CA PHE A 257 -21.97 -17.78 -16.64
C PHE A 257 -21.79 -16.32 -16.18
N GLY A 258 -21.61 -16.08 -14.87
CA GLY A 258 -21.28 -14.75 -14.35
C GLY A 258 -19.84 -14.33 -14.69
N GLU A 259 -18.93 -15.30 -14.71
CA GLU A 259 -17.55 -15.16 -15.16
C GLU A 259 -17.12 -16.47 -15.85
N SER A 260 -16.33 -16.41 -16.93
CA SER A 260 -15.71 -17.60 -17.51
C SER A 260 -14.35 -17.33 -18.14
N VAL A 261 -13.51 -18.37 -18.17
CA VAL A 261 -12.20 -18.43 -18.83
C VAL A 261 -12.10 -19.74 -19.60
N ASN A 262 -11.56 -19.68 -20.82
CA ASN A 262 -11.23 -20.84 -21.62
C ASN A 262 -9.91 -20.54 -22.36
N ALA A 263 -8.82 -21.20 -21.99
CA ALA A 263 -7.48 -20.93 -22.48
C ALA A 263 -6.76 -22.21 -22.93
N VAL A 264 -5.97 -22.09 -24.00
CA VAL A 264 -5.13 -23.16 -24.56
C VAL A 264 -3.70 -22.64 -24.70
N LEU A 265 -2.77 -23.28 -24.01
CA LEU A 265 -1.40 -22.80 -23.78
C LEU A 265 -0.40 -23.89 -24.21
N ASP A 266 0.65 -23.53 -24.94
CA ASP A 266 1.78 -24.45 -25.15
C ASP A 266 2.41 -24.86 -23.81
N GLN A 267 2.99 -26.06 -23.73
CA GLN A 267 3.58 -26.60 -22.48
C GLN A 267 4.66 -25.71 -21.87
N ASN A 268 5.31 -24.85 -22.67
CA ASN A 268 6.35 -23.92 -22.23
C ASN A 268 5.79 -22.51 -21.93
N SER A 269 4.49 -22.26 -22.18
CA SER A 269 3.86 -20.92 -22.21
C SER A 269 4.52 -19.92 -23.18
N ASP A 270 5.24 -20.42 -24.19
CA ASP A 270 5.81 -19.62 -25.28
C ASP A 270 4.71 -19.01 -26.17
N SER A 271 3.60 -19.72 -26.37
CA SER A 271 2.45 -19.28 -27.17
C SER A 271 1.13 -19.81 -26.61
N GLY A 272 0.05 -19.07 -26.81
CA GLY A 272 -1.27 -19.47 -26.32
C GLY A 272 -2.40 -18.63 -26.90
N ARG A 273 -3.63 -19.06 -26.64
CA ARG A 273 -4.88 -18.39 -27.05
C ARG A 273 -5.90 -18.53 -25.93
N ALA A 274 -6.61 -17.46 -25.60
CA ALA A 274 -7.63 -17.49 -24.55
C ALA A 274 -8.87 -16.67 -24.91
N TYR A 275 -9.98 -17.04 -24.28
CA TYR A 275 -11.23 -16.31 -24.23
C TYR A 275 -11.62 -16.13 -22.77
N SER A 276 -12.19 -14.98 -22.42
CA SER A 276 -12.91 -14.78 -21.16
C SER A 276 -14.18 -13.96 -21.36
N SER A 277 -15.14 -14.15 -20.47
CA SER A 277 -16.38 -13.37 -20.38
C SER A 277 -16.71 -13.01 -18.93
N SER A 278 -17.40 -11.88 -18.75
CA SER A 278 -18.06 -11.54 -17.49
C SER A 278 -19.45 -10.97 -17.78
N ASN A 279 -20.48 -11.46 -17.11
CA ASN A 279 -21.87 -11.08 -17.35
C ASN A 279 -22.50 -10.53 -16.06
N TYR A 280 -23.06 -9.32 -16.14
CA TYR A 280 -23.72 -8.63 -15.03
C TYR A 280 -25.10 -8.12 -15.44
N GLY A 281 -26.13 -8.95 -15.25
CA GLY A 281 -27.50 -8.65 -15.63
C GLY A 281 -27.69 -8.60 -17.14
N ASP A 282 -28.07 -7.44 -17.68
CA ASP A 282 -28.20 -7.20 -19.13
C ASP A 282 -26.86 -6.82 -19.80
N TYR A 283 -25.76 -6.69 -19.04
CA TYR A 283 -24.44 -6.26 -19.53
C TYR A 283 -23.43 -7.41 -19.60
N SER A 284 -22.53 -7.38 -20.58
CA SER A 284 -21.46 -8.36 -20.76
C SER A 284 -20.17 -7.71 -21.21
N SER A 285 -19.03 -8.12 -20.66
CA SER A 285 -17.71 -7.89 -21.24
C SER A 285 -17.15 -9.20 -21.80
N SER A 286 -16.23 -9.11 -22.76
CA SER A 286 -15.52 -10.28 -23.27
C SER A 286 -14.15 -9.93 -23.83
N THR A 287 -13.18 -10.82 -23.65
CA THR A 287 -11.80 -10.62 -24.09
C THR A 287 -11.30 -11.82 -24.89
N LEU A 288 -10.63 -11.52 -26.00
CA LEU A 288 -9.92 -12.46 -26.86
C LEU A 288 -8.42 -12.21 -26.74
N VAL A 289 -7.65 -13.26 -26.50
CA VAL A 289 -6.17 -13.22 -26.39
C VAL A 289 -5.55 -14.19 -27.39
N ALA A 290 -4.50 -13.76 -28.08
CA ALA A 290 -3.57 -14.64 -28.78
C ALA A 290 -2.14 -14.12 -28.59
N TYR A 291 -1.19 -15.02 -28.30
CA TYR A 291 0.21 -14.64 -28.10
C TYR A 291 1.22 -15.64 -28.68
N ASP A 292 2.37 -15.11 -29.11
CA ASP A 292 3.58 -15.85 -29.48
C ASP A 292 4.77 -15.41 -28.62
N SER A 293 5.96 -15.96 -28.82
CA SER A 293 7.11 -15.71 -27.93
C SER A 293 7.53 -14.24 -27.84
N GLY A 294 7.19 -13.39 -28.81
CA GLY A 294 7.54 -11.95 -28.83
C GLY A 294 6.35 -10.99 -28.90
N HIS A 295 5.14 -11.46 -29.19
CA HIS A 295 3.96 -10.59 -29.34
C HIS A 295 2.77 -11.07 -28.53
N TYR A 296 2.03 -10.12 -27.99
CA TYR A 296 0.76 -10.33 -27.29
C TYR A 296 -0.33 -9.51 -27.98
N ASN A 297 -1.46 -10.14 -28.34
CA ASN A 297 -2.53 -9.53 -29.12
C ASN A 297 -3.86 -9.72 -28.39
N THR A 298 -4.55 -8.64 -28.05
CA THR A 298 -5.82 -8.67 -27.32
C THR A 298 -6.89 -7.88 -28.05
N GLU A 299 -8.13 -8.37 -28.03
CA GLU A 299 -9.34 -7.62 -28.37
C GLU A 299 -10.29 -7.69 -27.18
N ILE A 300 -10.61 -6.53 -26.60
CA ILE A 300 -11.45 -6.38 -25.42
C ILE A 300 -12.72 -5.66 -25.87
N THR A 301 -13.88 -6.14 -25.41
CA THR A 301 -15.15 -5.41 -25.46
C THR A 301 -15.63 -5.18 -24.05
N ASP A 302 -15.83 -3.91 -23.68
CA ASP A 302 -16.24 -3.51 -22.34
C ASP A 302 -17.75 -3.71 -22.10
N PHE A 303 -18.21 -3.44 -20.88
CA PHE A 303 -19.63 -3.50 -20.51
C PHE A 303 -20.53 -2.43 -21.19
N GLN A 304 -19.99 -1.59 -22.08
CA GLN A 304 -20.71 -0.55 -22.83
C GLN A 304 -20.83 -0.86 -24.34
N ASP A 305 -20.45 -2.07 -24.77
CA ASP A 305 -20.30 -2.51 -26.17
C ASP A 305 -19.15 -1.79 -26.94
N ASP A 306 -18.20 -1.12 -26.27
CA ASP A 306 -17.05 -0.50 -26.93
C ASP A 306 -15.88 -1.49 -27.07
N THR A 307 -15.55 -1.85 -28.31
CA THR A 307 -14.46 -2.80 -28.66
C THR A 307 -13.17 -2.10 -29.06
N TYR A 308 -12.04 -2.50 -28.47
CA TYR A 308 -10.70 -2.04 -28.85
C TYR A 308 -9.69 -3.20 -28.88
N GLN A 309 -8.56 -3.00 -29.58
CA GLN A 309 -7.54 -4.02 -29.80
C GLN A 309 -6.14 -3.49 -29.43
N ASN A 310 -5.43 -4.20 -28.54
CA ASN A 310 -4.02 -3.93 -28.25
C ASN A 310 -3.11 -4.96 -28.96
N CYS A 311 -1.92 -4.51 -29.35
CA CYS A 311 -0.83 -5.35 -29.81
C CYS A 311 0.41 -4.90 -29.03
N LEU A 312 1.03 -5.80 -28.27
CA LEU A 312 2.08 -5.50 -27.31
C LEU A 312 3.33 -6.35 -27.55
N ASP A 313 4.48 -5.86 -27.08
CA ASP A 313 5.79 -6.52 -27.18
C ASP A 313 6.11 -7.32 -25.90
N ARG A 314 6.33 -8.64 -26.01
CA ARG A 314 6.71 -9.50 -24.87
C ARG A 314 8.21 -9.44 -24.55
N ASP A 315 9.02 -8.78 -25.39
CA ASP A 315 10.47 -8.59 -25.20
C ASP A 315 10.84 -7.14 -24.75
N ASP A 316 9.87 -6.23 -24.56
CA ASP A 316 10.11 -4.82 -24.20
C ASP A 316 9.11 -4.29 -23.16
N TYR A 317 9.50 -4.35 -21.87
CA TYR A 317 8.70 -3.90 -20.74
C TYR A 317 9.03 -2.45 -20.30
N VAL A 318 7.99 -1.74 -19.83
CA VAL A 318 8.10 -0.58 -18.92
C VAL A 318 7.83 -1.08 -17.50
N SER A 319 8.35 -0.43 -16.46
CA SER A 319 8.13 -0.84 -15.06
C SER A 319 7.67 0.28 -14.16
N SER A 320 6.77 -0.04 -13.23
CA SER A 320 6.38 0.77 -12.06
C SER A 320 6.87 0.06 -10.80
N VAL A 321 7.22 0.80 -9.73
CA VAL A 321 7.75 0.19 -8.49
C VAL A 321 7.07 0.79 -7.27
N TYR A 322 6.40 -0.08 -6.51
CA TYR A 322 5.54 0.28 -5.36
C TYR A 322 6.22 0.10 -4.01
N ALA A 323 7.34 -0.63 -3.95
CA ALA A 323 8.04 -0.91 -2.70
C ALA A 323 9.56 -0.92 -2.90
N TYR A 324 10.30 -0.35 -1.94
CA TYR A 324 11.77 -0.35 -1.93
C TYR A 324 12.32 -0.69 -0.54
N ASN A 325 13.43 -1.42 -0.51
CA ASN A 325 14.27 -1.59 0.68
C ASN A 325 15.48 -0.64 0.59
N LEU A 326 15.95 -0.14 1.74
CA LEU A 326 17.21 0.58 1.86
C LEU A 326 18.28 -0.27 2.56
N TYR A 327 19.54 -0.14 2.15
CA TYR A 327 20.66 -0.94 2.65
C TYR A 327 21.91 -0.09 2.93
N ASP A 328 22.77 -0.51 3.87
CA ASP A 328 24.05 0.14 4.15
C ASP A 328 25.13 -0.19 3.08
N SER A 329 26.35 0.34 3.24
CA SER A 329 27.47 0.09 2.31
C SER A 329 28.05 -1.33 2.34
N GLU A 330 27.67 -2.12 3.34
CA GLU A 330 28.07 -3.50 3.56
C GLU A 330 27.00 -4.46 2.99
N GLY A 331 25.79 -3.94 2.76
CA GLY A 331 24.62 -4.59 2.20
C GLY A 331 23.61 -5.09 3.23
N THR A 332 23.74 -4.68 4.50
CA THR A 332 22.74 -4.95 5.55
C THR A 332 21.49 -4.13 5.26
N ARG A 333 20.29 -4.71 5.40
CA ARG A 333 19.04 -3.97 5.26
C ARG A 333 18.83 -2.99 6.44
N LYS A 334 18.28 -1.81 6.14
CA LYS A 334 17.90 -0.80 7.13
C LYS A 334 16.49 -1.08 7.64
N GLU A 335 16.42 -1.63 8.84
CA GLU A 335 15.19 -1.79 9.61
C GLU A 335 14.82 -0.48 10.34
N LEU A 336 13.52 -0.28 10.57
CA LEU A 336 12.93 0.78 11.41
C LEU A 336 11.68 0.23 12.11
N ASN A 337 11.51 0.51 13.40
CA ASN A 337 10.29 0.21 14.15
C ASN A 337 9.23 1.31 13.94
N SER A 338 8.63 1.40 12.75
CA SER A 338 7.66 2.46 12.42
C SER A 338 6.27 2.23 13.02
N GLY A 339 5.90 0.98 13.28
CA GLY A 339 4.63 0.58 13.89
C GLY A 339 4.43 -0.93 13.96
N PHE A 340 3.33 -1.35 14.59
CA PHE A 340 2.85 -2.75 14.62
C PHE A 340 1.32 -2.82 14.73
N SER A 341 0.77 -4.00 14.44
CA SER A 341 -0.67 -4.27 14.45
C SER A 341 -1.20 -4.44 15.88
N ILE A 342 -2.39 -3.91 16.14
CA ILE A 342 -3.07 -4.05 17.44
C ILE A 342 -4.54 -4.49 17.27
N MET A 343 -5.12 -5.03 18.33
CA MET A 343 -6.54 -5.39 18.41
C MET A 343 -7.20 -4.89 19.70
N HIS A 344 -8.48 -4.52 19.61
CA HIS A 344 -9.36 -4.26 20.74
C HIS A 344 -10.67 -5.04 20.60
N GLY A 345 -10.73 -6.23 21.23
CA GLY A 345 -11.81 -7.18 20.97
C GLY A 345 -11.77 -7.60 19.49
N ASP A 346 -12.90 -7.44 18.79
CA ASP A 346 -13.03 -7.80 17.37
C ASP A 346 -12.57 -6.68 16.40
N SER A 347 -12.01 -5.57 16.91
CA SER A 347 -11.58 -4.42 16.11
C SER A 347 -10.07 -4.36 15.94
N TYR A 348 -9.60 -4.30 14.69
CA TYR A 348 -8.19 -4.20 14.33
C TYR A 348 -7.70 -2.75 14.37
N GLY A 349 -6.39 -2.55 14.38
CA GLY A 349 -5.76 -1.25 14.41
C GLY A 349 -4.27 -1.28 14.16
N TRP A 350 -3.67 -0.09 14.16
CA TRP A 350 -2.24 0.10 13.96
C TRP A 350 -1.72 1.13 14.97
N ALA A 351 -0.59 0.83 15.60
CA ALA A 351 0.14 1.74 16.48
C ALA A 351 1.47 2.10 15.83
N SER A 352 1.80 3.40 15.78
CA SER A 352 2.92 3.92 15.00
C SER A 352 3.51 5.22 15.56
N TYR A 353 4.61 5.70 14.97
CA TYR A 353 5.15 7.04 15.23
C TYR A 353 4.09 8.16 15.08
N TYR A 354 3.16 8.03 14.13
CA TYR A 354 2.10 9.03 13.89
C TYR A 354 0.93 8.96 14.89
N GLY A 355 0.85 7.90 15.70
CA GLY A 355 -0.20 7.67 16.70
C GLY A 355 -0.84 6.29 16.59
N ILE A 356 -2.04 6.17 17.16
CA ILE A 356 -2.82 4.93 17.21
C ILE A 356 -4.15 5.13 16.47
N TRP A 357 -4.52 4.15 15.65
CA TRP A 357 -5.79 4.08 14.93
C TRP A 357 -6.47 2.72 15.17
N LEU A 358 -7.82 2.69 15.20
CA LEU A 358 -8.66 1.48 15.30
C LEU A 358 -9.75 1.49 14.21
N SER A 359 -10.20 0.30 13.82
CA SER A 359 -11.20 0.06 12.76
C SER A 359 -12.63 0.36 13.16
N ASP A 360 -12.97 0.24 14.45
CA ASP A 360 -14.21 0.83 14.95
C ASP A 360 -13.98 2.31 15.30
N GLU A 361 -14.96 3.17 15.04
CA GLU A 361 -14.91 4.58 15.46
C GLU A 361 -15.07 4.74 16.99
N SER A 362 -14.66 3.75 17.78
CA SER A 362 -14.65 3.85 19.23
C SER A 362 -13.64 4.92 19.64
N SER A 363 -14.07 5.80 20.54
CA SER A 363 -13.15 6.81 21.05
C SER A 363 -12.15 6.14 22.00
N LEU A 364 -10.93 5.93 21.50
CA LEU A 364 -9.77 5.53 22.30
C LEU A 364 -9.72 6.37 23.59
N THR A 365 -9.56 5.69 24.72
CA THR A 365 -9.53 6.32 26.05
C THR A 365 -8.34 5.85 26.86
N SER A 366 -7.80 6.75 27.68
CA SER A 366 -6.60 6.45 28.48
C SER A 366 -6.90 5.36 29.52
N GLY A 367 -6.12 4.27 29.52
CA GLY A 367 -6.33 3.08 30.35
C GLY A 367 -7.20 1.99 29.70
N MET A 368 -7.49 2.10 28.40
CA MET A 368 -7.99 1.01 27.58
C MET A 368 -6.85 0.02 27.26
N THR A 369 -7.11 -1.28 27.33
CA THR A 369 -6.16 -2.32 26.90
C THR A 369 -6.35 -2.65 25.42
N VAL A 370 -5.26 -2.80 24.69
CA VAL A 370 -5.20 -3.36 23.32
C VAL A 370 -4.11 -4.43 23.30
N THR A 371 -4.29 -5.47 22.50
CA THR A 371 -3.33 -6.58 22.39
C THR A 371 -2.54 -6.44 21.08
N GLY A 372 -1.22 -6.66 21.11
CA GLY A 372 -0.36 -6.59 19.92
C GLY A 372 -0.33 -7.89 19.10
N GLU A 373 0.32 -7.83 17.93
CA GLU A 373 0.65 -9.00 17.09
C GLU A 373 1.60 -10.02 17.76
N ASP A 374 2.18 -9.65 18.90
CA ASP A 374 3.03 -10.46 19.78
C ASP A 374 2.27 -11.17 20.92
N GLU A 375 0.93 -11.04 20.95
CA GLU A 375 0.04 -11.39 22.07
C GLU A 375 0.31 -10.61 23.40
N GLU A 376 1.10 -9.52 23.40
CA GLU A 376 1.29 -8.71 24.60
C GLU A 376 0.16 -7.66 24.78
N ASP A 377 -0.27 -7.46 26.03
CA ASP A 377 -1.31 -6.49 26.39
C ASP A 377 -0.71 -5.11 26.70
N TYR A 378 -1.06 -4.11 25.89
CA TYR A 378 -0.63 -2.72 26.00
C TYR A 378 -1.76 -1.81 26.54
N SER A 379 -1.41 -0.79 27.32
CA SER A 379 -2.37 0.21 27.83
C SER A 379 -2.29 1.52 27.03
N VAL A 380 -3.40 1.96 26.44
CA VAL A 380 -3.47 3.22 25.69
C VAL A 380 -3.33 4.44 26.62
N MET A 381 -2.45 5.37 26.28
CA MET A 381 -2.43 6.75 26.80
C MET A 381 -3.10 7.69 25.79
N VAL A 382 -4.00 8.57 26.25
CA VAL A 382 -4.61 9.62 25.41
C VAL A 382 -4.39 11.00 26.03
N GLY A 383 -3.70 11.87 25.29
CA GLY A 383 -3.39 13.23 25.69
C GLY A 383 -4.56 14.22 25.56
N GLY A 384 -4.38 15.40 26.15
CA GLY A 384 -5.32 16.52 26.02
C GLY A 384 -5.25 17.24 24.67
N GLY A 385 -4.27 16.89 23.85
CA GLY A 385 -3.88 17.52 22.60
C GLY A 385 -2.57 16.90 22.11
N ARG A 386 -1.95 17.44 21.05
CA ARG A 386 -0.59 17.08 20.59
C ARG A 386 0.35 18.28 20.65
N LEU A 387 1.57 18.09 21.19
CA LEU A 387 2.62 19.12 21.21
C LEU A 387 3.59 18.84 20.08
N LEU A 388 3.67 19.74 19.10
CA LEU A 388 4.59 19.61 17.98
C LEU A 388 5.77 20.57 18.15
N LYS A 389 6.95 20.11 17.76
CA LYS A 389 8.20 20.86 17.71
C LYS A 389 8.55 21.11 16.25
N ARG A 390 8.73 22.39 15.93
CA ARG A 390 8.99 22.91 14.60
C ARG A 390 10.42 23.44 14.50
N THR A 391 11.23 22.81 13.67
CA THR A 391 12.65 23.12 13.48
C THR A 391 12.87 23.80 12.12
N LYS A 392 13.56 24.95 12.11
CA LYS A 392 13.85 25.75 10.91
C LYS A 392 15.16 25.31 10.28
N ILE A 393 15.10 24.87 9.02
CA ILE A 393 16.23 24.38 8.24
C ILE A 393 16.67 25.46 7.28
N GLU A 394 17.88 25.99 7.43
CA GLU A 394 18.44 27.00 6.54
C GLU A 394 19.22 26.34 5.39
N SER A 395 18.79 26.63 4.16
CA SER A 395 19.54 26.39 2.92
C SER A 395 19.68 27.72 2.15
N THR A 396 20.00 27.68 0.86
CA THR A 396 20.11 28.88 0.00
C THR A 396 19.46 28.68 -1.35
N LEU A 397 19.12 29.76 -2.07
CA LEU A 397 18.57 29.67 -3.44
C LEU A 397 19.44 28.82 -4.40
N LEU A 398 20.74 28.65 -4.13
CA LEU A 398 21.60 27.74 -4.91
C LEU A 398 21.15 26.27 -4.85
N SER A 399 20.53 25.80 -3.77
CA SER A 399 20.12 24.39 -3.64
C SER A 399 18.85 24.03 -4.40
N ILE A 400 18.09 25.04 -4.86
CA ILE A 400 16.88 24.87 -5.68
C ILE A 400 17.08 25.42 -7.11
N LYS A 401 18.34 25.59 -7.53
CA LYS A 401 18.66 26.16 -8.83
C LYS A 401 18.15 25.25 -9.95
N ASP A 402 17.55 25.86 -10.96
CA ASP A 402 16.96 25.24 -12.16
C ASP A 402 15.75 24.30 -11.90
N GLN A 403 15.40 24.00 -10.65
CA GLN A 403 14.25 23.16 -10.31
C GLN A 403 12.90 23.89 -10.41
N PRO A 404 11.81 23.21 -10.84
CA PRO A 404 10.46 23.77 -10.83
C PRO A 404 9.88 23.80 -9.42
N PHE A 405 9.28 24.93 -9.06
CA PHE A 405 8.50 25.13 -7.84
C PHE A 405 7.22 25.91 -8.17
N TYR A 406 6.13 25.56 -7.51
CA TYR A 406 4.88 26.30 -7.56
C TYR A 406 4.92 27.50 -6.61
N TYR A 407 4.43 28.66 -7.07
CA TYR A 407 4.15 29.83 -6.25
C TYR A 407 2.72 30.31 -6.49
N TRP A 408 2.12 30.89 -5.45
CA TRP A 408 0.81 31.55 -5.56
C TRP A 408 0.99 33.02 -5.93
N ASP A 409 0.46 33.43 -7.07
CA ASP A 409 0.49 34.83 -7.51
C ASP A 409 -0.71 35.60 -6.95
N TYR A 410 -0.49 36.37 -5.90
CA TYR A 410 -1.52 37.23 -5.28
C TYR A 410 -2.03 38.38 -6.19
N VAL A 411 -1.36 38.69 -7.31
CA VAL A 411 -1.76 39.73 -8.25
C VAL A 411 -2.73 39.17 -9.31
N THR A 412 -2.49 37.95 -9.81
CA THR A 412 -3.39 37.28 -10.77
C THR A 412 -4.41 36.35 -10.13
N GLY A 413 -4.17 35.87 -8.90
CA GLY A 413 -5.04 34.93 -8.18
C GLY A 413 -4.98 33.51 -8.73
N THR A 414 -3.79 33.03 -9.12
CA THR A 414 -3.57 31.67 -9.64
C THR A 414 -2.21 31.13 -9.23
N THR A 415 -2.05 29.80 -9.28
CA THR A 415 -0.76 29.13 -9.08
C THR A 415 0.06 29.17 -10.37
N LYS A 416 1.38 29.33 -10.24
CA LYS A 416 2.34 29.34 -11.36
C LYS A 416 3.56 28.52 -11.03
N GLN A 417 4.12 27.87 -12.04
CA GLN A 417 5.40 27.18 -11.94
C GLN A 417 6.53 28.16 -12.27
N ILE A 418 7.49 28.31 -11.34
CA ILE A 418 8.71 29.10 -11.52
C ILE A 418 9.97 28.26 -11.24
N SER A 419 11.09 28.68 -11.81
CA SER A 419 12.42 28.08 -11.55
C SER A 419 13.48 29.15 -11.29
N TRP A 420 14.41 28.89 -10.38
CA TRP A 420 15.50 29.81 -10.03
C TRP A 420 16.72 29.60 -10.94
N SER A 421 16.90 30.48 -11.93
CA SER A 421 18.00 30.42 -12.91
C SER A 421 19.43 30.63 -12.35
N GLY A 422 19.56 30.93 -11.05
CA GLY A 422 20.80 31.44 -10.46
C GLY A 422 20.94 32.97 -10.46
N THR A 423 19.97 33.70 -11.06
CA THR A 423 19.97 35.18 -11.09
C THR A 423 18.58 35.81 -10.96
N ASN A 424 17.55 35.16 -11.49
CA ASN A 424 16.14 35.58 -11.44
C ASN A 424 15.27 34.32 -11.33
N PHE A 425 14.05 34.46 -10.83
CA PHE A 425 13.01 33.47 -11.04
C PHE A 425 12.37 33.66 -12.42
N THR A 426 12.10 32.56 -13.12
CA THR A 426 11.43 32.54 -14.43
C THR A 426 10.16 31.71 -14.33
N ILE A 427 9.02 32.25 -14.74
CA ILE A 427 7.75 31.52 -14.93
C ILE A 427 7.90 30.61 -16.15
N THR A 428 7.60 29.32 -15.96
CA THR A 428 7.58 28.30 -17.03
C THR A 428 6.18 27.73 -17.26
N GLY A 429 5.25 27.87 -16.31
CA GLY A 429 3.87 27.42 -16.47
C GLY A 429 2.87 28.15 -15.59
N GLU A 430 1.58 28.08 -15.93
CA GLU A 430 0.46 28.69 -15.19
C GLU A 430 -0.67 27.67 -15.01
N GLN A 431 -1.34 27.69 -13.86
CA GLN A 431 -2.38 26.72 -13.53
C GLN A 431 -3.67 27.02 -14.31
N VAL A 432 -4.15 25.99 -15.01
CA VAL A 432 -5.40 26.00 -15.77
C VAL A 432 -6.35 24.97 -15.17
N CYS A 433 -7.48 25.46 -14.65
CA CYS A 433 -8.54 24.61 -14.09
C CYS A 433 -9.69 24.44 -15.08
N THR A 434 -10.12 23.19 -15.25
CA THR A 434 -11.22 22.76 -16.11
C THR A 434 -12.27 22.00 -15.27
N GLU A 435 -13.29 21.41 -15.91
CA GLU A 435 -14.25 20.55 -15.23
C GLU A 435 -13.61 19.21 -14.77
N SER A 436 -12.49 18.79 -15.38
CA SER A 436 -11.70 17.60 -15.03
C SER A 436 -10.57 17.88 -14.02
N GLY A 437 -10.59 19.03 -13.33
CA GLY A 437 -9.55 19.42 -12.36
C GLY A 437 -8.54 20.44 -12.90
N CYS A 438 -7.42 20.62 -12.21
CA CYS A 438 -6.44 21.67 -12.46
C CYS A 438 -5.06 21.11 -12.83
N VAL A 439 -4.54 21.51 -13.99
CA VAL A 439 -3.20 21.15 -14.49
C VAL A 439 -2.33 22.40 -14.64
N ILE A 440 -1.03 22.22 -14.87
CA ILE A 440 -0.08 23.30 -15.17
C ILE A 440 0.20 23.27 -16.66
N GLU A 441 -0.22 24.30 -17.40
CA GLU A 441 0.13 24.44 -18.82
C GLU A 441 1.47 25.18 -18.96
N GLU A 442 2.33 24.74 -19.88
CA GLU A 442 3.56 25.47 -20.23
C GLU A 442 3.25 26.86 -20.80
N THR A 443 4.04 27.86 -20.40
CA THR A 443 3.89 29.25 -20.84
C THR A 443 5.19 29.80 -21.39
N ALA A 444 5.12 30.89 -22.16
CA ALA A 444 6.30 31.55 -22.68
C ALA A 444 7.12 32.18 -21.53
N GLU A 445 8.38 31.71 -21.38
CA GLU A 445 9.28 32.14 -20.30
C GLU A 445 9.25 33.64 -20.01
N SER A 446 8.99 34.01 -18.76
CA SER A 446 9.00 35.40 -18.31
C SER A 446 9.58 35.55 -16.90
N ILE A 447 10.29 36.67 -16.66
CA ILE A 447 10.96 36.91 -15.38
C ILE A 447 9.94 37.29 -14.31
N GLN A 448 9.83 36.48 -13.26
CA GLN A 448 9.12 36.87 -12.04
C GLN A 448 10.02 37.77 -11.19
N SER A 449 9.46 38.89 -10.73
CA SER A 449 10.13 39.86 -9.87
C SER A 449 9.37 40.00 -8.56
N PHE A 450 10.08 40.14 -7.45
CA PHE A 450 9.53 40.28 -6.11
C PHE A 450 10.10 41.56 -5.46
N ASP A 451 9.31 42.19 -4.59
CA ASP A 451 9.67 43.45 -3.93
C ASP A 451 10.58 43.23 -2.70
N SER A 452 11.44 44.20 -2.39
CA SER A 452 12.35 44.12 -1.24
C SER A 452 11.58 44.03 0.08
N GLY A 453 11.85 42.99 0.86
CA GLY A 453 11.14 42.68 2.12
C GLY A 453 9.83 41.90 1.94
N GLU A 454 9.48 41.52 0.71
CA GLU A 454 8.38 40.58 0.45
C GLU A 454 8.73 39.18 0.99
N TYR A 455 7.74 38.49 1.56
CA TYR A 455 7.88 37.11 2.05
C TYR A 455 7.28 36.16 1.02
N ILE A 456 8.10 35.27 0.46
CA ILE A 456 7.72 34.34 -0.60
C ILE A 456 7.55 32.94 -0.02
N TYR A 457 6.49 32.25 -0.46
CA TYR A 457 6.26 30.82 -0.25
C TYR A 457 6.39 30.09 -1.60
N LEU A 458 7.07 28.96 -1.59
CA LEU A 458 7.22 28.03 -2.71
C LEU A 458 6.84 26.62 -2.25
N TRP A 459 6.31 25.80 -3.15
CA TRP A 459 5.99 24.39 -2.89
C TRP A 459 6.30 23.52 -4.12
N LYS A 460 6.70 22.26 -3.92
CA LYS A 460 6.89 21.25 -4.98
C LYS A 460 6.52 19.87 -4.43
N ASP A 461 5.83 19.07 -5.22
CA ASP A 461 5.57 17.65 -4.93
C ASP A 461 6.86 16.89 -4.60
N GLY A 462 6.78 16.07 -3.56
CA GLY A 462 7.93 15.35 -3.01
C GLY A 462 9.06 16.23 -2.46
N TYR A 463 8.94 17.57 -2.37
CA TYR A 463 9.91 18.42 -1.66
C TYR A 463 9.28 19.19 -0.49
N GLY A 464 7.98 19.52 -0.61
CA GLY A 464 7.24 20.25 0.40
C GLY A 464 7.45 21.78 0.32
N ASN A 465 7.23 22.46 1.43
CA ASN A 465 7.19 23.92 1.51
C ASN A 465 8.57 24.55 1.76
N LEU A 466 8.86 25.63 1.03
CA LEU A 466 9.99 26.53 1.22
C LEU A 466 9.53 27.97 1.39
N SER A 467 10.28 28.76 2.14
CA SER A 467 10.05 30.20 2.26
C SER A 467 11.34 31.03 2.27
N PHE A 468 11.24 32.30 1.89
CA PHE A 468 12.32 33.28 2.06
C PHE A 468 11.78 34.71 2.11
N VAL A 469 12.59 35.64 2.63
CA VAL A 469 12.34 37.08 2.53
C VAL A 469 13.29 37.67 1.49
N VAL A 470 12.77 38.46 0.56
CA VAL A 470 13.56 39.13 -0.49
C VAL A 470 14.51 40.15 0.16
N PRO A 471 15.85 40.00 0.06
CA PRO A 471 16.77 40.95 0.70
C PRO A 471 16.79 42.33 0.03
N GLU A 472 17.12 43.39 0.78
CA GLU A 472 17.34 44.74 0.22
C GLU A 472 18.43 44.79 -0.87
N ALA A 473 19.34 43.80 -0.88
CA ALA A 473 20.39 43.64 -1.87
C ALA A 473 19.91 42.96 -3.19
N GLY A 474 18.65 42.52 -3.24
CA GLY A 474 18.12 41.63 -4.28
C GLY A 474 18.38 40.14 -4.00
N LEU A 475 17.85 39.28 -4.86
CA LEU A 475 18.05 37.83 -4.80
C LEU A 475 19.41 37.42 -5.37
N ALA A 476 20.04 36.42 -4.75
CA ALA A 476 21.28 35.81 -5.19
C ALA A 476 21.34 34.34 -4.75
N ASN A 477 22.26 33.57 -5.33
CA ASN A 477 22.52 32.18 -4.92
C ASN A 477 22.80 32.00 -3.41
N SER A 478 23.22 33.05 -2.70
CA SER A 478 23.44 33.05 -1.25
C SER A 478 22.29 33.64 -0.43
N THR A 479 21.13 33.92 -1.04
CA THR A 479 19.91 34.28 -0.30
C THR A 479 19.45 33.05 0.48
N PRO A 480 19.29 33.14 1.83
CA PRO A 480 18.76 32.02 2.62
C PRO A 480 17.35 31.64 2.18
N VAL A 481 17.09 30.34 2.13
CA VAL A 481 15.74 29.77 2.04
C VAL A 481 15.51 28.84 3.23
N TYR A 482 14.28 28.78 3.71
CA TYR A 482 13.92 28.02 4.91
C TYR A 482 12.91 26.94 4.55
N SER A 483 13.21 25.70 4.92
CA SER A 483 12.20 24.65 5.08
C SER A 483 12.00 24.38 6.57
N TYR A 484 10.98 23.61 6.93
CA TYR A 484 10.66 23.30 8.31
C TYR A 484 10.35 21.82 8.48
N GLU A 485 10.92 21.20 9.51
CA GLU A 485 10.55 19.88 10.01
C GLU A 485 9.63 20.05 11.22
N GLU A 486 8.56 19.27 11.30
CA GLU A 486 7.55 19.35 12.36
C GLU A 486 7.31 17.94 12.92
N ALA A 487 7.76 17.71 14.16
CA ALA A 487 7.72 16.40 14.84
C ALA A 487 6.83 16.44 16.08
N VAL A 488 6.11 15.35 16.36
CA VAL A 488 5.29 15.22 17.58
C VAL A 488 6.19 14.87 18.76
N MET A 489 6.17 15.69 19.81
CA MET A 489 7.03 15.49 20.98
C MET A 489 6.50 14.35 21.85
N THR A 490 7.31 13.31 22.10
CA THR A 490 6.96 12.22 23.02
C THR A 490 7.11 12.64 24.49
N PRO A 491 6.51 11.94 25.46
CA PRO A 491 6.77 12.16 26.89
C PRO A 491 8.24 12.07 27.31
N ALA A 492 9.08 11.34 26.56
CA ALA A 492 10.51 11.19 26.84
C ALA A 492 11.33 12.41 26.38
N ASP A 493 10.96 13.03 25.26
CA ASP A 493 11.64 14.23 24.71
C ASP A 493 11.32 15.50 25.49
N ILE A 494 10.18 15.53 26.18
CA ILE A 494 9.65 16.72 26.83
C ILE A 494 10.34 16.96 28.19
N PRO A 495 11.00 18.11 28.41
CA PRO A 495 11.54 18.46 29.71
C PRO A 495 10.45 18.46 30.79
N SER A 496 10.73 17.82 31.93
CA SER A 496 9.77 17.62 33.03
C SER A 496 9.16 18.89 33.66
N ASN A 497 9.66 20.06 33.27
CA ASN A 497 9.13 21.39 33.63
C ASN A 497 9.22 22.32 32.41
N LEU A 498 8.68 21.90 31.25
CA LEU A 498 8.62 22.72 30.05
C LEU A 498 7.62 23.88 30.23
N THR A 499 8.17 25.10 30.24
CA THR A 499 7.39 26.35 30.19
C THR A 499 7.44 26.92 28.79
N LEU A 500 6.29 27.37 28.29
CA LEU A 500 6.12 27.93 26.95
C LEU A 500 5.44 29.30 27.01
N TYR A 501 5.86 30.21 26.14
CA TYR A 501 5.37 31.59 26.03
C TYR A 501 4.71 31.80 24.67
N CYS A 502 3.54 32.44 24.65
CA CYS A 502 2.74 32.69 23.45
C CYS A 502 2.42 34.19 23.28
N TYR A 503 2.34 34.63 22.03
CA TYR A 503 2.05 36.03 21.65
C TYR A 503 0.91 36.21 20.63
N ASN A 504 0.52 35.16 19.89
CA ASN A 504 -0.58 35.20 18.94
C ASN A 504 -1.31 33.84 18.88
N ASN A 505 -2.61 33.82 18.55
CA ASN A 505 -3.48 32.65 18.56
C ASN A 505 -3.29 31.80 19.82
N CYS A 506 -3.32 32.44 21.00
CA CYS A 506 -2.98 31.82 22.27
C CYS A 506 -4.20 31.13 22.90
N PRO A 507 -4.30 29.78 22.94
CA PRO A 507 -5.54 29.10 23.33
C PRO A 507 -5.92 29.31 24.81
N LYS A 508 -7.21 29.45 25.08
CA LYS A 508 -7.73 29.56 26.45
C LYS A 508 -7.47 28.26 27.25
N GLY A 509 -7.28 28.40 28.57
CA GLY A 509 -7.45 27.27 29.49
C GLY A 509 -8.95 26.99 29.72
N GLY A 510 -9.33 25.72 29.89
CA GLY A 510 -10.71 25.33 30.19
C GLY A 510 -11.68 25.42 29.01
N LEU A 511 -11.20 25.18 27.78
CA LEU A 511 -11.96 25.30 26.53
C LEU A 511 -13.28 24.52 26.54
N SER A 512 -14.33 25.18 26.07
CA SER A 512 -15.68 24.61 25.92
C SER A 512 -16.11 24.57 24.46
N VAL A 513 -17.03 23.65 24.14
CA VAL A 513 -17.70 23.57 22.82
C VAL A 513 -18.33 24.91 22.41
N SER A 514 -18.75 25.73 23.39
CA SER A 514 -19.24 27.09 23.17
C SER A 514 -18.17 28.05 22.65
N ASP A 515 -16.89 27.91 23.03
CA ASP A 515 -15.84 28.84 22.58
C ASP A 515 -15.53 28.62 21.10
N LEU A 516 -15.45 27.36 20.66
CA LEU A 516 -15.29 26.98 19.24
C LEU A 516 -16.51 27.41 18.41
N ASN A 517 -17.72 27.14 18.90
CA ASN A 517 -18.97 27.47 18.19
C ASN A 517 -19.28 28.98 18.12
N ASN A 518 -18.52 29.83 18.81
CA ASN A 518 -18.58 31.30 18.68
C ASN A 518 -17.29 31.87 18.04
N ASP A 519 -16.41 31.01 17.52
CA ASP A 519 -15.08 31.34 16.96
C ASP A 519 -14.19 32.18 17.90
N ASP A 520 -14.28 31.94 19.22
CA ASP A 520 -13.51 32.62 20.28
C ASP A 520 -12.67 31.64 21.16
N PRO A 521 -11.86 30.71 20.61
CA PRO A 521 -11.03 29.81 21.42
C PRO A 521 -9.73 30.44 21.97
N TYR A 522 -9.29 31.57 21.42
CA TYR A 522 -8.02 32.22 21.76
C TYR A 522 -8.20 33.41 22.71
N TYR A 523 -7.17 33.71 23.52
CA TYR A 523 -7.01 35.02 24.15
C TYR A 523 -6.72 36.10 23.08
N SER A 524 -6.85 37.37 23.46
CA SER A 524 -6.56 38.50 22.57
C SER A 524 -5.06 38.58 22.23
N ASP A 525 -4.75 38.62 20.93
CA ASP A 525 -3.39 38.70 20.37
C ASP A 525 -2.57 39.91 20.84
N THR A 526 -1.27 39.69 21.01
CA THR A 526 -0.29 40.67 21.47
C THR A 526 0.23 41.53 20.31
N TYR A 527 -0.56 42.52 19.88
CA TYR A 527 -0.28 43.28 18.66
C TYR A 527 0.64 44.50 18.82
N TYR A 528 1.74 44.50 18.07
CA TYR A 528 2.58 45.66 17.67
C TYR A 528 3.26 46.51 18.75
N THR A 529 3.17 46.22 20.06
CA THR A 529 3.87 47.02 21.10
C THR A 529 4.59 46.21 22.17
N VAL A 530 5.77 46.71 22.56
CA VAL A 530 6.75 46.05 23.44
C VAL A 530 6.40 46.23 24.93
N SER A 531 5.14 45.99 25.31
CA SER A 531 4.65 46.24 26.68
C SER A 531 3.50 45.35 27.15
N GLU A 532 3.26 44.24 26.48
CA GLU A 532 2.25 43.25 26.87
C GLU A 532 2.94 41.92 27.18
N GLU A 533 2.60 41.33 28.32
CA GLU A 533 3.21 40.11 28.85
C GLU A 533 2.71 38.89 28.05
N PRO A 534 3.57 37.90 27.73
CA PRO A 534 3.14 36.68 27.03
C PRO A 534 2.13 35.86 27.85
N TYR A 535 1.28 35.12 27.14
CA TYR A 535 0.52 34.04 27.77
C TYR A 535 1.47 32.88 28.09
N VAL A 536 1.59 32.56 29.38
CA VAL A 536 2.48 31.50 29.88
C VAL A 536 1.71 30.19 29.99
N TYR A 537 2.30 29.12 29.48
CA TYR A 537 1.80 27.75 29.57
C TYR A 537 2.84 26.86 30.24
N THR A 538 2.37 25.84 30.95
CA THR A 538 3.20 24.80 31.56
C THR A 538 2.74 23.44 31.05
N PHE A 539 3.68 22.62 30.58
CA PHE A 539 3.38 21.27 30.13
C PHE A 539 3.55 20.24 31.26
N ASN A 540 2.63 19.28 31.33
CA ASN A 540 2.73 18.10 32.19
C ASN A 540 2.87 16.83 31.34
N PRO A 541 4.08 16.23 31.23
CA PRO A 541 4.30 15.05 30.41
C PRO A 541 3.60 13.80 30.95
N THR A 542 3.43 13.65 32.26
CA THR A 542 2.78 12.48 32.88
C THR A 542 1.28 12.36 32.53
N THR A 543 0.62 13.45 32.15
CA THR A 543 -0.79 13.45 31.72
C THR A 543 -0.97 13.88 30.26
N TYR A 544 0.13 14.18 29.57
CA TYR A 544 0.20 14.85 28.28
C TYR A 544 -0.81 16.03 28.16
N GLN A 545 -0.63 17.05 29.00
CA GLN A 545 -1.48 18.24 29.03
C GLN A 545 -0.63 19.52 28.96
N LEU A 546 -1.01 20.45 28.07
CA LEU A 546 -0.66 21.86 28.22
C LEU A 546 -1.68 22.53 29.16
N GLY A 547 -1.21 23.36 30.10
CA GLY A 547 -2.08 24.11 31.02
C GLY A 547 -1.73 25.60 31.11
N THR A 548 -2.73 26.45 31.34
CA THR A 548 -2.58 27.89 31.62
C THR A 548 -3.68 28.39 32.55
N GLY A 549 -3.41 29.45 33.32
CA GLY A 549 -4.35 30.02 34.30
C GLY A 549 -4.71 29.14 35.51
N GLY A 550 -4.42 27.83 35.45
CA GLY A 550 -4.86 26.81 36.40
C GLY A 550 -5.70 25.69 35.75
N ASP A 551 -6.08 25.86 34.48
CA ASP A 551 -6.91 24.94 33.71
C ASP A 551 -6.13 24.32 32.52
N ASN A 552 -6.55 23.15 32.06
CA ASN A 552 -5.94 22.49 30.91
C ASN A 552 -6.41 23.11 29.58
N VAL A 553 -5.53 23.15 28.59
CA VAL A 553 -5.82 23.57 27.21
C VAL A 553 -6.26 22.35 26.43
N THR A 554 -7.48 21.89 26.70
CA THR A 554 -8.00 20.65 26.10
C THR A 554 -9.50 20.74 25.88
N ILE A 555 -9.98 20.00 24.88
CA ILE A 555 -11.40 19.77 24.62
C ILE A 555 -11.70 18.28 24.91
N ALA A 556 -12.89 17.97 25.44
CA ALA A 556 -13.28 16.59 25.69
C ALA A 556 -13.36 15.76 24.39
N SER A 557 -13.01 14.47 24.45
CA SER A 557 -13.14 13.57 23.30
C SER A 557 -14.61 13.37 22.93
N GLY A 558 -14.91 13.26 21.63
CA GLY A 558 -16.28 13.13 21.11
C GLY A 558 -17.17 14.38 21.30
N ALA A 559 -16.57 15.54 21.57
CA ALA A 559 -17.32 16.78 21.80
C ALA A 559 -17.85 17.39 20.49
N SER A 560 -19.17 17.35 20.28
CA SER A 560 -19.80 17.81 19.03
C SER A 560 -19.69 19.34 18.80
N VAL A 561 -18.64 19.76 18.10
CA VAL A 561 -18.52 21.10 17.51
C VAL A 561 -19.43 21.18 16.28
N ASN A 562 -19.99 22.36 16.00
CA ASN A 562 -20.82 22.60 14.81
C ASN A 562 -19.94 22.58 13.55
N SER A 563 -20.36 21.89 12.49
CA SER A 563 -19.64 21.86 11.20
C SER A 563 -19.53 23.23 10.52
N SER A 564 -20.34 24.22 10.92
CA SER A 564 -20.18 25.62 10.49
C SER A 564 -19.25 26.46 11.38
N SER A 565 -18.55 25.88 12.36
CA SER A 565 -17.46 26.54 13.11
C SER A 565 -16.16 26.44 12.33
N SER A 566 -15.36 27.51 12.40
CA SER A 566 -14.00 27.56 11.82
C SER A 566 -13.04 26.54 12.45
N PHE A 567 -13.42 25.96 13.60
CA PHE A 567 -12.60 25.10 14.44
C PHE A 567 -13.19 23.70 14.66
N SER A 568 -14.07 23.27 13.75
CA SER A 568 -14.64 21.91 13.71
C SER A 568 -13.56 20.82 13.60
N TRP A 569 -12.49 21.11 12.86
CA TRP A 569 -11.32 20.22 12.67
C TRP A 569 -10.28 20.29 13.81
N GLY A 570 -10.48 21.16 14.81
CA GLY A 570 -9.57 21.41 15.94
C GLY A 570 -9.14 22.88 16.04
N ILE A 571 -8.25 23.15 17.00
CA ILE A 571 -7.53 24.42 17.15
C ILE A 571 -6.03 24.17 17.28
N GLN A 572 -5.24 25.14 16.82
CA GLN A 572 -3.78 25.13 16.89
C GLN A 572 -3.32 26.46 17.51
N SER A 573 -2.36 26.42 18.43
CA SER A 573 -1.76 27.66 18.95
C SER A 573 -0.94 28.37 17.87
N GLY A 574 -0.72 29.68 18.04
CA GLY A 574 0.44 30.31 17.40
C GLY A 574 1.75 29.75 17.95
N TYR A 575 2.88 30.22 17.43
CA TYR A 575 4.19 29.68 17.82
C TYR A 575 4.50 29.98 19.30
N LEU A 576 4.81 28.89 19.99
CA LEU A 576 5.21 28.83 21.39
C LEU A 576 6.74 28.78 21.47
N VAL A 577 7.33 29.57 22.37
CA VAL A 577 8.78 29.64 22.58
C VAL A 577 9.14 29.34 24.04
N THR A 578 10.37 28.89 24.29
CA THR A 578 10.84 28.50 25.64
C THR A 578 11.42 29.66 26.46
N SER A 579 11.43 30.87 25.91
CA SER A 579 11.89 32.10 26.58
C SER A 579 11.14 33.34 26.08
N GLU A 580 10.89 34.29 26.97
CA GLU A 580 10.31 35.60 26.66
C GLU A 580 11.12 36.36 25.60
N LEU A 581 10.44 36.96 24.62
CA LEU A 581 11.01 37.71 23.50
C LEU A 581 10.98 39.22 23.76
N SER A 582 12.07 39.93 23.43
CA SER A 582 12.17 41.38 23.62
C SER A 582 11.56 42.23 22.50
N ASP A 583 11.30 41.63 21.34
CA ASP A 583 10.50 42.19 20.25
C ASP A 583 9.70 41.05 19.63
N PRO A 584 8.55 40.66 20.22
CA PRO A 584 7.95 39.36 20.00
C PRO A 584 7.61 39.08 18.54
N LEU A 585 6.89 40.00 17.87
CA LEU A 585 6.39 39.76 16.51
C LEU A 585 7.49 39.60 15.48
N ALA A 586 8.62 40.30 15.59
CA ALA A 586 9.77 40.08 14.70
C ALA A 586 10.56 38.83 15.11
N SER A 587 10.89 38.72 16.40
CA SER A 587 11.78 37.67 16.91
C SER A 587 11.19 36.26 16.79
N LEU A 588 9.86 36.12 16.75
CA LEU A 588 9.17 34.83 16.71
C LEU A 588 9.41 34.07 15.40
N TRP A 589 9.41 34.75 14.24
CA TRP A 589 9.69 34.13 12.93
C TRP A 589 11.19 33.86 12.71
N ASP A 590 12.05 34.54 13.47
CA ASP A 590 13.50 34.34 13.48
C ASP A 590 13.94 33.14 14.33
N GLN A 591 13.08 32.59 15.19
CA GLN A 591 13.44 31.43 16.00
C GLN A 591 13.78 30.20 15.13
N SER A 592 14.85 29.49 15.51
CA SER A 592 15.25 28.24 14.86
C SER A 592 14.47 27.02 15.35
N VAL A 593 13.90 27.09 16.55
CA VAL A 593 12.96 26.09 17.09
C VAL A 593 11.77 26.83 17.69
N THR A 594 10.58 26.41 17.30
CA THR A 594 9.30 26.82 17.87
C THR A 594 8.51 25.57 18.24
N TYR A 595 7.48 25.72 19.06
CA TYR A 595 6.51 24.65 19.33
C TYR A 595 5.11 25.14 18.98
N TYR A 596 4.16 24.25 18.82
CA TYR A 596 2.74 24.60 18.86
C TYR A 596 1.94 23.47 19.49
N TRP A 597 0.79 23.83 20.05
CA TRP A 597 -0.14 22.91 20.68
C TRP A 597 -1.40 22.83 19.85
N GLU A 598 -1.78 21.63 19.46
CA GLU A 598 -3.05 21.34 18.82
C GLU A 598 -3.97 20.61 19.80
N THR A 599 -5.25 20.93 19.79
CA THR A 599 -6.30 20.20 20.54
C THR A 599 -7.62 20.37 19.82
N GLY A 600 -8.52 19.40 19.95
CA GLY A 600 -9.80 19.43 19.24
C GLY A 600 -10.73 18.30 19.67
N PRO A 601 -11.92 18.20 19.06
CA PRO A 601 -12.87 17.14 19.39
C PRO A 601 -12.45 15.76 18.86
N ASN A 602 -11.57 15.74 17.84
CA ASN A 602 -11.22 14.56 17.04
C ASN A 602 -10.04 13.75 17.63
N SER A 603 -9.73 12.61 17.02
CA SER A 603 -8.60 11.73 17.36
C SER A 603 -7.26 12.36 16.97
N TRP A 604 -7.08 12.75 15.71
CA TRP A 604 -5.85 13.33 15.16
C TRP A 604 -5.37 14.59 15.89
N ASN A 605 -6.27 15.30 16.58
CA ASN A 605 -5.91 16.46 17.41
C ASN A 605 -5.23 16.10 18.74
N ARG A 606 -4.97 14.82 19.02
CA ARG A 606 -4.49 14.30 20.31
C ARG A 606 -3.24 13.46 20.12
N TYR A 607 -2.31 13.55 21.06
CA TYR A 607 -1.29 12.54 21.22
C TYR A 607 -1.93 11.24 21.74
N MET A 608 -1.60 10.12 21.12
CA MET A 608 -1.95 8.78 21.56
C MET A 608 -0.70 7.90 21.51
N ALA A 609 -0.51 7.07 22.53
CA ALA A 609 0.64 6.17 22.63
C ALA A 609 0.28 4.91 23.40
N LEU A 610 1.03 3.83 23.18
CA LEU A 610 0.92 2.61 23.96
C LEU A 610 1.85 2.71 25.18
N LEU A 611 1.43 2.10 26.28
CA LEU A 611 2.23 1.83 27.47
C LEU A 611 2.42 0.33 27.61
N ASP A 612 3.64 -0.08 27.97
CA ASP A 612 3.97 -1.47 28.24
C ASP A 612 3.49 -1.92 29.66
N ALA A 613 3.81 -3.16 30.02
CA ALA A 613 3.51 -3.72 31.34
C ALA A 613 4.24 -3.04 32.54
N ASN A 614 5.09 -2.04 32.31
CA ASN A 614 5.80 -1.25 33.32
C ASN A 614 5.26 0.20 33.45
N ASP A 615 4.20 0.56 32.72
CA ASP A 615 3.73 1.94 32.49
C ASP A 615 4.72 2.81 31.67
N ASP A 616 5.73 2.23 31.01
CA ASP A 616 6.67 2.93 30.13
C ASP A 616 6.13 3.06 28.70
N VAL A 617 6.41 4.17 28.02
CA VAL A 617 5.88 4.46 26.68
C VAL A 617 6.58 3.62 25.61
N VAL A 618 5.80 2.93 24.77
CA VAL A 618 6.30 2.25 23.57
C VAL A 618 6.82 3.29 22.58
N VAL A 619 8.08 3.14 22.15
CA VAL A 619 8.77 4.07 21.26
C VAL A 619 8.90 3.47 19.87
N PHE A 620 8.37 4.18 18.89
CA PHE A 620 8.57 3.94 17.46
C PHE A 620 9.74 4.79 16.95
N ASP A 621 10.46 4.30 15.94
CA ASP A 621 11.51 5.04 15.28
C ASP A 621 10.94 6.20 14.45
N GLU A 622 11.70 7.30 14.35
CA GLU A 622 11.31 8.46 13.55
C GLU A 622 11.51 8.18 12.04
N PRO A 623 10.52 8.50 11.17
CA PRO A 623 10.63 8.43 9.71
C PRO A 623 11.93 9.00 9.15
N MET A 624 12.60 8.24 8.29
CA MET A 624 13.85 8.67 7.70
C MET A 624 13.61 9.46 6.41
N ILE A 625 13.84 10.78 6.46
CA ILE A 625 13.83 11.61 5.25
C ILE A 625 15.11 11.36 4.44
N CYS A 626 14.94 10.89 3.21
CA CYS A 626 15.99 10.53 2.26
C CYS A 626 15.94 11.42 1.02
N SER A 627 17.07 12.01 0.64
CA SER A 627 17.17 12.83 -0.58
C SER A 627 17.53 11.96 -1.79
N TYR A 628 16.68 12.01 -2.82
CA TYR A 628 16.92 11.43 -4.15
C TYR A 628 17.09 12.56 -5.18
N GLU A 629 18.06 12.44 -6.09
CA GLU A 629 18.25 13.36 -7.21
C GLU A 629 17.91 12.62 -8.53
N ASN A 630 16.83 13.04 -9.19
CA ASN A 630 16.49 12.59 -10.53
C ASN A 630 17.17 13.50 -11.58
N ASP A 631 17.87 12.94 -12.56
CA ASP A 631 18.61 13.69 -13.58
C ASP A 631 17.68 14.55 -14.48
N ASP A 632 16.40 14.18 -14.63
CA ASP A 632 15.41 14.86 -15.48
C ASP A 632 14.43 15.74 -14.68
N THR A 633 14.03 15.34 -13.46
CA THR A 633 12.99 16.04 -12.64
C THR A 633 13.50 16.65 -11.31
N GLY A 634 14.80 16.52 -11.01
CA GLY A 634 15.50 17.16 -9.89
C GLY A 634 15.31 16.46 -8.54
N THR A 635 15.52 17.20 -7.43
CA THR A 635 15.51 16.61 -6.08
C THR A 635 14.11 16.25 -5.59
N TYR A 636 14.02 15.11 -4.90
CA TYR A 636 12.89 14.64 -4.10
C TYR A 636 13.38 14.31 -2.68
N ARG A 637 12.52 14.58 -1.70
CA ARG A 637 12.58 14.10 -0.31
C ARG A 637 11.60 12.93 -0.20
N LEU A 638 12.15 11.75 -0.06
CA LEU A 638 11.42 10.51 0.18
C LEU A 638 11.37 10.25 1.67
N GLU A 639 10.35 9.54 2.14
CA GLU A 639 10.19 9.18 3.56
C GLU A 639 10.27 7.65 3.69
N TYR A 640 11.28 7.15 4.39
CA TYR A 640 11.49 5.73 4.61
C TYR A 640 11.02 5.32 6.01
N ASN A 641 10.05 4.39 6.05
CA ASN A 641 9.39 3.90 7.25
C ASN A 641 9.67 2.40 7.52
N GLY A 642 10.72 1.85 6.92
CA GLY A 642 11.11 0.44 7.05
C GLY A 642 11.00 -0.33 5.72
N PRO A 643 11.29 -1.65 5.71
CA PRO A 643 11.30 -2.45 4.49
C PRO A 643 10.03 -2.30 3.64
N GLY A 644 10.22 -2.13 2.33
CA GLY A 644 9.18 -1.81 1.35
C GLY A 644 8.68 -0.36 1.39
N GLN A 645 8.68 0.30 2.55
CA GLN A 645 7.99 1.56 2.79
C GLN A 645 8.86 2.79 2.47
N LEU A 646 9.05 3.09 1.18
CA LEU A 646 9.71 4.32 0.70
C LEU A 646 8.71 5.24 -0.01
N TRP A 647 8.15 6.18 0.75
CA TRP A 647 7.10 7.10 0.32
C TRP A 647 7.66 8.39 -0.31
N GLY A 648 6.80 9.19 -0.94
CA GLY A 648 7.16 10.48 -1.55
C GLY A 648 7.55 10.43 -3.04
N ILE A 649 7.53 9.24 -3.65
CA ILE A 649 7.56 9.07 -5.11
C ILE A 649 6.17 9.46 -5.66
N PRO A 650 6.04 10.42 -6.60
CA PRO A 650 4.74 10.75 -7.19
C PRO A 650 4.22 9.64 -8.11
N PHE A 651 2.90 9.61 -8.30
CA PHE A 651 2.22 8.71 -9.23
C PHE A 651 1.50 9.52 -10.30
N GLU A 652 1.39 8.96 -11.50
CA GLU A 652 0.64 9.50 -12.63
C GLU A 652 -0.34 8.46 -13.21
N LEU A 653 -1.45 8.93 -13.78
CA LEU A 653 -2.44 8.10 -14.43
C LEU A 653 -1.89 7.62 -15.79
N SER A 654 -1.75 6.30 -15.99
CA SER A 654 -1.01 5.76 -17.14
C SER A 654 -1.81 5.70 -18.44
N ASP A 655 -3.14 5.63 -18.35
CA ASP A 655 -4.09 5.56 -19.47
C ASP A 655 -5.47 6.09 -19.03
N GLU A 656 -6.13 6.84 -19.92
CA GLU A 656 -7.58 7.11 -19.87
C GLU A 656 -8.30 6.20 -20.89
N THR A 657 -8.27 4.88 -20.70
CA THR A 657 -8.89 3.92 -21.65
C THR A 657 -10.41 3.83 -21.53
N SER A 658 -10.98 4.08 -20.34
CA SER A 658 -12.42 4.35 -20.16
C SER A 658 -12.68 5.14 -18.87
N ASP A 659 -13.85 5.75 -18.73
CA ASP A 659 -14.29 6.44 -17.49
C ASP A 659 -14.34 5.51 -16.26
N ASN A 660 -14.26 4.19 -16.45
CA ASN A 660 -14.48 3.17 -15.41
C ASN A 660 -13.18 2.54 -14.86
N PHE A 661 -12.02 2.77 -15.48
CA PHE A 661 -10.75 2.17 -15.03
C PHE A 661 -9.61 3.19 -15.00
N GLN A 662 -8.99 3.37 -13.83
CA GLN A 662 -7.91 4.33 -13.60
C GLN A 662 -6.69 3.61 -13.00
N HIS A 663 -5.65 3.42 -13.82
CA HIS A 663 -4.40 2.79 -13.38
C HIS A 663 -3.31 3.84 -13.11
N TRP A 664 -2.64 3.72 -11.97
CA TRP A 664 -1.72 4.74 -11.44
C TRP A 664 -0.30 4.19 -11.28
N THR A 665 0.62 4.66 -12.11
CA THR A 665 2.03 4.21 -12.14
C THR A 665 2.98 5.20 -11.48
N SER A 666 4.08 4.73 -10.91
CA SER A 666 5.12 5.59 -10.34
C SER A 666 5.76 6.48 -11.43
N LEU A 667 5.76 7.80 -11.23
CA LEU A 667 6.30 8.81 -12.17
C LEU A 667 7.78 8.58 -12.54
N PHE A 668 8.53 7.92 -11.66
CA PHE A 668 9.88 7.42 -11.95
C PHE A 668 10.21 6.20 -11.10
N VAL A 669 11.10 5.35 -11.62
CA VAL A 669 11.73 4.26 -10.87
C VAL A 669 13.12 4.68 -10.42
N ILE A 670 13.45 4.42 -9.14
CA ILE A 670 14.77 4.66 -8.58
C ILE A 670 15.65 3.44 -8.90
N PRO A 671 16.75 3.56 -9.67
CA PRO A 671 17.55 2.39 -10.04
C PRO A 671 18.18 1.68 -8.83
N ASP A 672 18.22 0.35 -8.87
CA ASP A 672 18.92 -0.49 -7.89
C ASP A 672 20.37 -0.01 -7.65
N GLY A 673 20.74 0.13 -6.38
CA GLY A 673 22.04 0.62 -5.97
C GLY A 673 22.21 2.14 -6.03
N THR A 674 21.13 2.91 -6.23
CA THR A 674 21.16 4.37 -6.13
C THR A 674 21.39 4.79 -4.68
N ALA A 675 22.39 5.64 -4.45
CA ALA A 675 22.71 6.16 -3.13
C ALA A 675 21.79 7.34 -2.79
N LEU A 676 21.03 7.21 -1.70
CA LEU A 676 20.16 8.24 -1.12
C LEU A 676 20.82 8.85 0.11
N ASP A 677 20.72 10.17 0.27
CA ASP A 677 21.30 10.88 1.43
C ASP A 677 20.21 11.12 2.49
N CYS A 678 20.22 10.31 3.55
CA CYS A 678 19.16 10.25 4.56
C CYS A 678 19.58 10.88 5.90
N THR A 679 18.60 11.14 6.78
CA THR A 679 18.77 11.81 8.08
C THR A 679 19.89 11.26 8.98
N ASP A 680 20.13 9.93 8.98
CA ASP A 680 21.20 9.31 9.79
C ASP A 680 22.40 8.76 8.97
N GLY A 681 22.35 8.81 7.63
CA GLY A 681 23.42 8.29 6.78
C GLY A 681 23.05 8.13 5.29
N THR A 682 24.01 7.66 4.49
CA THR A 682 23.80 7.35 3.07
C THR A 682 23.47 5.86 2.89
N TYR A 683 22.37 5.55 2.21
CA TYR A 683 21.88 4.18 1.96
C TYR A 683 21.68 3.91 0.48
N TYR A 684 21.55 2.65 0.09
CA TYR A 684 21.34 2.22 -1.30
C TYR A 684 19.94 1.66 -1.46
N SER A 685 19.21 2.10 -2.48
CA SER A 685 17.88 1.56 -2.81
C SER A 685 17.96 0.19 -3.48
N LYS A 686 16.93 -0.63 -3.25
CA LYS A 686 16.58 -1.77 -4.12
C LYS A 686 15.07 -1.83 -4.29
N ALA A 687 14.59 -2.02 -5.52
CA ALA A 687 13.18 -2.30 -5.77
C ALA A 687 12.78 -3.66 -5.17
N MET A 688 11.56 -3.76 -4.65
CA MET A 688 11.04 -4.98 -3.98
C MET A 688 9.67 -5.44 -4.49
N SER A 689 8.83 -4.54 -4.98
CA SER A 689 7.59 -4.87 -5.70
C SER A 689 7.57 -4.10 -7.02
N VAL A 690 7.62 -4.84 -8.13
CA VAL A 690 7.82 -4.31 -9.48
C VAL A 690 6.72 -4.80 -10.41
N GLU A 691 5.93 -3.87 -10.90
CA GLU A 691 4.94 -4.10 -11.95
C GLU A 691 5.57 -3.85 -13.31
N GLN A 692 5.15 -4.59 -14.32
CA GLN A 692 5.68 -4.51 -15.68
C GLN A 692 4.56 -4.46 -16.72
N PHE A 693 4.77 -3.63 -17.74
CA PHE A 693 3.82 -3.40 -18.84
C PHE A 693 4.51 -3.67 -20.17
N MET A 694 3.96 -4.58 -20.97
CA MET A 694 4.43 -4.81 -22.34
C MET A 694 4.17 -3.55 -23.20
N ARG A 695 5.15 -3.07 -23.96
CA ARG A 695 4.96 -1.85 -24.76
C ARG A 695 3.95 -2.03 -25.89
N ARG A 696 3.01 -1.08 -26.03
CA ARG A 696 2.12 -0.99 -27.20
C ARG A 696 2.90 -0.84 -28.51
N LEU A 697 2.70 -1.81 -29.39
CA LEU A 697 3.21 -1.88 -30.75
C LEU A 697 2.18 -1.35 -31.77
N SER A 698 2.59 -1.27 -33.04
CA SER A 698 1.62 -1.06 -34.11
C SER A 698 0.85 -2.36 -34.39
N ALA A 699 -0.48 -2.32 -34.51
CA ALA A 699 -1.33 -3.48 -34.76
C ALA A 699 -0.97 -4.30 -36.03
N SER A 700 -0.14 -3.74 -36.93
CA SER A 700 0.40 -4.50 -38.07
C SER A 700 1.48 -5.53 -37.69
N GLN A 701 2.06 -5.46 -36.50
CA GLN A 701 3.06 -6.43 -36.00
C GLN A 701 2.37 -7.74 -35.61
N CYS A 702 1.29 -7.68 -34.84
CA CYS A 702 0.43 -8.83 -34.50
C CYS A 702 -0.42 -9.36 -35.68
N SER A 703 -0.18 -8.94 -36.93
CA SER A 703 -0.99 -9.31 -38.09
C SER A 703 -0.83 -10.76 -38.60
N ASN A 704 -0.07 -11.60 -37.89
CA ASN A 704 0.03 -13.04 -38.11
C ASN A 704 -0.50 -13.86 -36.89
N LEU A 705 -1.07 -13.18 -35.90
CA LEU A 705 -1.40 -13.70 -34.57
C LEU A 705 -2.92 -13.68 -34.38
N ASP A 706 -3.59 -14.65 -35.02
CA ASP A 706 -5.05 -14.68 -35.20
C ASP A 706 -5.81 -14.92 -33.86
N LEU A 707 -6.55 -13.90 -33.42
CA LEU A 707 -7.42 -13.91 -32.24
C LEU A 707 -8.44 -15.07 -32.28
N PRO A 708 -8.76 -15.69 -31.14
CA PRO A 708 -9.51 -16.94 -31.10
C PRO A 708 -11.03 -16.81 -31.24
N THR A 709 -11.49 -16.38 -32.42
CA THR A 709 -12.92 -16.39 -32.82
C THR A 709 -13.56 -17.80 -32.89
N ASP A 710 -12.74 -18.84 -32.71
CA ASP A 710 -13.09 -20.26 -32.60
C ASP A 710 -13.17 -20.77 -31.14
N LEU A 711 -12.77 -19.95 -30.16
CA LEU A 711 -12.85 -20.20 -28.72
C LEU A 711 -13.97 -19.33 -28.11
N GLY A 712 -14.47 -19.72 -26.94
CA GLY A 712 -15.61 -19.09 -26.28
C GLY A 712 -15.84 -19.67 -24.89
N GLU A 713 -16.99 -19.38 -24.28
CA GLU A 713 -17.36 -19.95 -22.97
C GLU A 713 -17.22 -21.50 -22.96
N PRO A 714 -16.67 -22.09 -21.89
CA PRO A 714 -16.47 -23.54 -21.79
C PRO A 714 -17.81 -24.30 -21.67
N GLU A 715 -17.79 -25.63 -21.81
CA GLU A 715 -18.96 -26.43 -21.45
C GLU A 715 -19.16 -26.44 -19.92
N ASP A 716 -20.39 -26.55 -19.43
CA ASP A 716 -20.69 -26.62 -17.99
C ASP A 716 -20.25 -27.98 -17.43
N LEU A 717 -19.02 -28.05 -16.90
CA LEU A 717 -18.41 -29.28 -16.36
C LEU A 717 -18.66 -29.48 -14.85
N TYR A 718 -19.30 -28.51 -14.18
CA TYR A 718 -19.47 -28.48 -12.73
C TYR A 718 -20.22 -29.70 -12.19
N GLN A 719 -19.73 -30.23 -11.08
CA GLN A 719 -20.36 -31.30 -10.31
C GLN A 719 -20.49 -30.89 -8.84
N ASP A 720 -21.65 -31.14 -8.22
CA ASP A 720 -21.80 -30.95 -6.78
C ASP A 720 -20.65 -31.67 -6.04
N PRO A 721 -19.90 -30.98 -5.15
CA PRO A 721 -18.81 -31.58 -4.41
C PRO A 721 -19.20 -32.88 -3.67
N ASP A 722 -20.44 -33.00 -3.17
CA ASP A 722 -20.96 -34.11 -2.35
C ASP A 722 -19.96 -34.59 -1.27
N ILE A 723 -19.23 -33.63 -0.68
CA ILE A 723 -18.14 -33.92 0.26
C ILE A 723 -18.66 -34.29 1.66
N GLY A 724 -19.92 -33.95 1.96
CA GLY A 724 -20.56 -34.07 3.27
C GLY A 724 -20.50 -32.77 4.08
N GLU A 725 -21.01 -32.82 5.31
CA GLU A 725 -20.90 -31.75 6.30
C GLU A 725 -19.44 -31.62 6.80
N ALA A 726 -19.03 -30.42 7.22
CA ALA A 726 -17.69 -30.16 7.74
C ALA A 726 -17.36 -31.01 8.99
N PRO A 727 -16.15 -31.63 9.07
CA PRO A 727 -15.73 -32.37 10.25
C PRO A 727 -15.34 -31.44 11.42
N GLU A 728 -15.55 -31.90 12.65
CA GLU A 728 -15.21 -31.18 13.88
C GLU A 728 -13.69 -31.30 14.18
N VAL A 729 -12.92 -30.27 13.81
CA VAL A 729 -11.50 -30.13 14.16
C VAL A 729 -11.37 -29.29 15.42
N THR A 730 -10.62 -29.78 16.41
CA THR A 730 -10.43 -29.11 17.73
C THR A 730 -8.96 -28.90 18.10
N ASP A 731 -8.04 -29.30 17.23
CA ASP A 731 -6.61 -29.06 17.37
C ASP A 731 -6.25 -27.72 16.69
N ASP A 732 -5.11 -27.13 17.05
CA ASP A 732 -4.64 -25.85 16.49
C ASP A 732 -4.40 -25.96 14.97
N PRO A 733 -4.48 -24.85 14.19
CA PRO A 733 -4.23 -24.88 12.75
C PRO A 733 -2.86 -25.46 12.40
N ALA A 734 -2.81 -26.35 11.40
CA ALA A 734 -1.55 -26.93 10.93
C ALA A 734 -0.79 -25.97 10.00
N PHE A 735 -1.51 -25.06 9.33
CA PHE A 735 -0.97 -24.07 8.40
C PHE A 735 -1.59 -22.69 8.66
N VAL A 736 -0.78 -21.64 8.56
CA VAL A 736 -1.21 -20.24 8.57
C VAL A 736 -0.49 -19.52 7.44
N GLY A 737 -1.22 -18.90 6.51
CA GLY A 737 -0.62 -18.20 5.37
C GLY A 737 0.32 -19.09 4.55
N GLY A 738 -0.03 -20.36 4.33
CA GLY A 738 0.82 -21.35 3.64
C GLY A 738 2.06 -21.82 4.40
N ASN A 739 2.24 -21.43 5.67
CA ASN A 739 3.39 -21.85 6.48
C ASN A 739 2.96 -22.84 7.58
N ALA A 740 3.68 -23.95 7.71
CA ALA A 740 3.45 -24.99 8.73
C ALA A 740 3.92 -24.56 10.13
N ILE A 741 3.29 -25.11 11.18
CA ILE A 741 3.53 -24.80 12.61
C ILE A 741 4.20 -25.96 13.36
#